data_AF-A0A7Y7NB21-F1
#
_entry.id   AF-A0A7Y7NB21-F1
#
_cell.length_a   1.000
_cell.length_b   1.000
_cell.length_c   1.000
_cell.angle_alpha   90.00
_cell.angle_beta   90.00
_cell.angle_gamma   90.00
#
_symmetry.space_group_name_H-M   'P 1'
#
loop_
_entity.id
_entity.type
_entity.pdbx_description
1 polymer ?
#
loop_
_entity_poly.entity_id
_entity_poly.type
_entity_poly.pdbx_seq_one_letter_code
_entity_poly.pdbx_strand_id
1 'polypeptide(L)'
;MAVSLHLKSRSVSCLLSVVLICVLIPHGVVWGGTQPPLGRIPIPAPRTNGELAQARFGGPNGLAAFVKDVPAAIALGKALFWDMQAGSDGQQACATCHYGAGADPISTFKLTRARNQVNPGPDRIFGNNSTVIKTFSTDPLTNVTSPLDLRAVGNSRLRPNYALQSVDFPLFRSLPVDARLIIDPLTGFTGDAVSFVFDTNDVIGSQGIRLTDFLAVNNTALDSGTPLADQIFHTGTPPNLDPATNVRQVTGRNTPSVINAVFNYANFWDGRANNIFNGENPFGPLDQNAGIWVDIGSALVKKTIAIPNSSLASQAVGPPLSEVDMSFKGRTFPELGRKMLSLTTPPLGQQLVHRNDSVLGALSRATLQPDGTVTGNRGLSTDYAQMIQAAFPDTLWNSSRKVILPTKAFSAGEEFSQMEANFSLFWGLAIQLYEATLVSDQTPFDRYQAGNLNALSPDLVNAPNVPSAVRGFALFDSKCAVCHSGSELTSAVVGSNTATSVCTATDCNFVAFTNNSSHRLIRQDINPNTFAVNLVDAGYFNIGVRSTSDDIGRGGSAPSGLPLSFSKLALLRAQGQLPFATPLLNGLPIATPINVDGAFKTPGLRNVELTAPYFHNGNAFSLQEVVEFYTRGGDFPNNPELAAAMQPIRNLRGQPGKQADLVEFLKALTDERVRNESAPFDHPELFIPSGVDAGNSDILLTLAATGGGPAPVPPALVLLNPALPVAPSTLTSLALSGTVDASATVEVTVNAFAPVFAPVTGTTWSLNVTGLPVGNNTITITASTPGGAPETIAVQLTVLPVAIINGVPSGGRTKRTDAVLTITGAGVVSYQYSLDNGPLSAEIPKATQIILSGLSDGVHTVTVLGRDAAGNQQPQNTPTAASWTVKSIPPLLTMNPVATPTGSSSQTVSGTVELGSIPSISVDSGATISTVKTIPGIGISTWSCDITGLSAGPTVVTAIALDFVFNLSTVKGTITRILPDGNFKGTGVVDISDALKALRIAVGLEQPTVADMLHGDVAPLVNGVPTQNNRIDIADALLILRKIVGLVTF
;
A
#
# COMPACT_ATOMS: atom_id res chain seq x y z
N MET A 1 -46.24 31.46 -2.57
CA MET A 1 -47.59 31.08 -3.03
C MET A 1 -47.73 29.58 -2.91
N ALA A 2 -48.79 29.13 -2.25
CA ALA A 2 -49.06 27.74 -1.94
C ALA A 2 -49.61 26.98 -3.17
N VAL A 3 -49.16 25.74 -3.39
CA VAL A 3 -49.99 24.69 -4.00
C VAL A 3 -49.84 23.44 -3.15
N SER A 4 -50.94 23.06 -2.53
CA SER A 4 -51.14 21.87 -1.71
C SER A 4 -51.37 20.68 -2.63
N LEU A 5 -50.53 19.63 -2.55
CA LEU A 5 -50.90 18.29 -3.02
C LEU A 5 -50.87 17.33 -1.83
N HIS A 6 -52.06 16.94 -1.38
CA HIS A 6 -52.29 15.82 -0.48
C HIS A 6 -51.94 14.50 -1.18
N LEU A 7 -50.87 13.83 -0.77
CA LEU A 7 -50.59 12.43 -1.13
C LEU A 7 -50.56 11.58 0.15
N LYS A 8 -51.65 10.84 0.39
CA LYS A 8 -51.89 9.94 1.54
C LYS A 8 -51.23 8.57 1.35
N SER A 9 -49.91 8.50 1.23
CA SER A 9 -49.22 7.21 1.21
C SER A 9 -47.91 7.26 2.01
N ARG A 10 -47.84 6.48 3.09
CA ARG A 10 -46.61 6.29 3.89
C ARG A 10 -45.44 5.81 3.03
N SER A 11 -45.70 5.16 1.90
CA SER A 11 -44.67 4.67 0.97
C SER A 11 -43.96 5.81 0.22
N VAL A 12 -44.65 6.91 -0.07
CA VAL A 12 -44.07 8.04 -0.84
C VAL A 12 -43.21 8.94 0.04
N SER A 13 -43.54 9.10 1.33
CA SER A 13 -42.65 9.77 2.29
C SER A 13 -41.35 9.00 2.53
N CYS A 14 -41.36 7.66 2.50
CA CYS A 14 -40.14 6.86 2.59
C CYS A 14 -39.27 7.00 1.32
N LEU A 15 -39.89 7.08 0.13
CA LEU A 15 -39.17 7.27 -1.13
C LEU A 15 -38.53 8.66 -1.27
N LEU A 16 -39.21 9.74 -0.84
CA LEU A 16 -38.59 11.07 -0.88
C LEU A 16 -37.46 11.23 0.17
N SER A 17 -37.55 10.56 1.32
CA SER A 17 -36.47 10.56 2.30
C SER A 17 -35.23 9.82 1.79
N VAL A 18 -35.38 8.75 1.00
CA VAL A 18 -34.25 8.00 0.41
C VAL A 18 -33.58 8.80 -0.72
N VAL A 19 -34.35 9.50 -1.56
CA VAL A 19 -33.80 10.30 -2.66
C VAL A 19 -33.09 11.57 -2.16
N LEU A 20 -33.58 12.20 -1.08
CA LEU A 20 -32.92 13.38 -0.48
C LEU A 20 -31.65 13.02 0.30
N ILE A 21 -31.54 11.78 0.81
CA ILE A 21 -30.34 11.26 1.49
C ILE A 21 -29.19 11.00 0.50
N CYS A 22 -29.47 10.65 -0.76
CA CYS A 22 -28.43 10.36 -1.75
C CYS A 22 -27.79 11.60 -2.42
N VAL A 23 -28.42 12.78 -2.35
CA VAL A 23 -27.93 13.99 -3.05
C VAL A 23 -27.28 15.02 -2.12
N LEU A 24 -27.50 14.93 -0.79
CA LEU A 24 -27.02 15.93 0.18
C LEU A 24 -26.03 15.42 1.23
N ILE A 25 -25.52 14.18 1.13
CA ILE A 25 -24.44 13.74 2.01
C ILE A 25 -23.10 14.27 1.48
N PRO A 26 -22.40 15.17 2.19
CA PRO A 26 -21.02 15.48 1.90
C PRO A 26 -20.19 14.21 2.10
N HIS A 27 -19.15 14.04 1.29
CA HIS A 27 -18.14 13.00 1.40
C HIS A 27 -17.70 12.84 2.87
N GLY A 28 -18.21 11.83 3.59
CA GLY A 28 -17.96 11.73 5.04
C GLY A 28 -18.89 10.82 5.85
N VAL A 29 -20.01 10.32 5.33
CA VAL A 29 -20.81 9.32 6.06
C VAL A 29 -20.15 7.94 5.89
N VAL A 30 -19.36 7.58 6.90
CA VAL A 30 -18.90 6.22 7.15
C VAL A 30 -20.14 5.35 7.39
N TRP A 31 -20.49 4.49 6.43
CA TRP A 31 -21.50 3.43 6.56
C TRP A 31 -21.01 2.28 7.49
N GLY A 32 -20.20 2.62 8.49
CA GLY A 32 -19.37 1.72 9.29
C GLY A 32 -19.46 1.96 10.80
N GLY A 33 -20.39 2.79 11.28
CA GLY A 33 -20.56 3.09 12.72
C GLY A 33 -20.90 1.89 13.63
N THR A 34 -21.02 0.68 13.08
CA THR A 34 -21.26 -0.57 13.83
C THR A 34 -20.38 -1.74 13.37
N GLN A 35 -19.34 -1.52 12.57
CA GLN A 35 -18.41 -2.59 12.18
C GLN A 35 -17.44 -2.85 13.34
N PRO A 36 -17.22 -4.11 13.78
CA PRO A 36 -16.10 -4.39 14.68
C PRO A 36 -14.79 -3.99 13.98
N PRO A 37 -13.79 -3.48 14.72
CA PRO A 37 -12.52 -3.08 14.12
C PRO A 37 -11.93 -4.24 13.32
N LEU A 38 -11.45 -3.95 12.11
CA LEU A 38 -10.72 -4.85 11.22
C LEU A 38 -9.43 -5.32 11.91
N GLY A 39 -9.46 -6.21 12.91
CA GLY A 39 -8.24 -6.33 13.72
C GLY A 39 -8.13 -7.40 14.79
N ARG A 40 -9.15 -8.20 15.06
CA ARG A 40 -8.97 -9.45 15.80
C ARG A 40 -9.80 -10.52 15.15
N ILE A 41 -9.13 -11.48 14.50
CA ILE A 41 -9.74 -12.79 14.35
C ILE A 41 -9.71 -13.39 15.77
N PRO A 42 -10.83 -13.59 16.46
CA PRO A 42 -10.83 -14.59 17.50
C PRO A 42 -10.54 -15.89 16.75
N ILE A 43 -9.38 -16.52 17.00
CA ILE A 43 -9.11 -17.87 16.52
C ILE A 43 -10.43 -18.64 16.74
N PRO A 44 -11.13 -19.12 15.71
CA PRO A 44 -12.07 -20.19 15.95
C PRO A 44 -11.15 -21.28 16.38
N ALA A 45 -10.99 -21.45 17.69
CA ALA A 45 -10.31 -22.60 18.20
C ALA A 45 -10.97 -23.77 17.44
N PRO A 46 -10.22 -24.69 16.78
CA PRO A 46 -10.66 -26.06 16.92
C PRO A 46 -10.79 -26.17 18.43
N ARG A 47 -12.02 -26.26 18.97
CA ARG A 47 -12.26 -26.08 20.41
C ARG A 47 -11.58 -27.26 21.12
N THR A 48 -10.28 -27.16 21.30
CA THR A 48 -9.36 -28.17 21.77
C THR A 48 -9.21 -27.88 23.25
N ASN A 49 -9.99 -28.66 24.01
CA ASN A 49 -9.80 -28.93 25.44
C ASN A 49 -10.02 -27.74 26.39
N GLY A 50 -11.20 -27.71 27.03
CA GLY A 50 -11.37 -27.01 28.32
C GLY A 50 -12.78 -26.46 28.56
N GLU A 51 -13.35 -25.71 27.62
CA GLU A 51 -14.63 -25.01 27.84
C GLU A 51 -15.85 -25.70 27.19
N LEU A 52 -15.66 -26.93 26.70
CA LEU A 52 -16.75 -27.83 26.28
C LEU A 52 -17.06 -28.91 27.32
N ALA A 53 -16.76 -28.68 28.60
CA ALA A 53 -17.41 -29.44 29.67
C ALA A 53 -18.81 -28.88 30.02
N GLN A 54 -19.20 -27.67 29.56
CA GLN A 54 -20.50 -27.07 29.94
C GLN A 54 -21.26 -26.25 28.89
N ALA A 55 -20.81 -26.11 27.64
CA ALA A 55 -21.69 -25.64 26.55
C ALA A 55 -22.27 -26.86 25.83
N ARG A 56 -23.51 -27.22 26.18
CA ARG A 56 -24.27 -28.36 25.65
C ARG A 56 -24.46 -28.28 24.12
N PHE A 57 -23.50 -28.72 23.31
CA PHE A 57 -23.73 -29.10 21.90
C PHE A 57 -24.32 -30.52 21.82
N GLY A 58 -25.32 -30.79 22.67
CA GLY A 58 -25.98 -32.08 22.82
C GLY A 58 -27.12 -32.27 21.82
N GLY A 59 -26.80 -32.31 20.53
CA GLY A 59 -27.68 -32.85 19.50
C GLY A 59 -27.00 -34.05 18.81
N PRO A 60 -27.74 -35.09 18.42
CA PRO A 60 -27.18 -36.32 17.81
C PRO A 60 -26.46 -36.14 16.45
N ASN A 61 -26.36 -34.92 15.91
CA ASN A 61 -25.88 -34.61 14.54
C ASN A 61 -24.67 -33.63 14.49
N GLY A 62 -23.96 -33.42 15.60
CA GLY A 62 -22.76 -32.54 15.63
C GLY A 62 -21.45 -33.25 15.26
N LEU A 63 -20.38 -32.50 14.98
CA LEU A 63 -19.04 -33.04 14.63
C LEU A 63 -18.52 -34.09 15.64
N ALA A 64 -18.80 -33.90 16.93
CA ALA A 64 -18.41 -34.82 18.00
C ALA A 64 -19.05 -36.22 17.92
N ALA A 65 -20.14 -36.37 17.16
CA ALA A 65 -20.74 -37.69 16.90
C ALA A 65 -19.94 -38.50 15.85
N PHE A 66 -19.14 -37.81 15.04
CA PHE A 66 -18.41 -38.41 13.92
C PHE A 66 -16.90 -38.47 14.18
N VAL A 67 -16.32 -37.59 14.97
CA VAL A 67 -14.87 -37.58 15.25
C VAL A 67 -14.60 -38.04 16.67
N LYS A 68 -13.79 -39.09 16.81
CA LYS A 68 -13.36 -39.70 18.08
C LYS A 68 -12.13 -38.99 18.65
N ASP A 69 -11.15 -38.70 17.81
CA ASP A 69 -9.89 -38.05 18.21
C ASP A 69 -9.50 -36.98 17.17
N VAL A 70 -9.50 -35.72 17.60
CA VAL A 70 -9.27 -34.56 16.72
C VAL A 70 -7.80 -34.50 16.25
N PRO A 71 -6.77 -34.60 17.10
CA PRO A 71 -5.38 -34.66 16.63
C PRO A 71 -5.12 -35.79 15.60
N ALA A 72 -5.67 -36.99 15.82
CA ALA A 72 -5.53 -38.08 14.87
C ALA A 72 -6.23 -37.77 13.53
N ALA A 73 -7.41 -37.13 13.57
CA ALA A 73 -8.12 -36.69 12.38
C ALA A 73 -7.36 -35.58 11.62
N ILE A 74 -6.69 -34.66 12.32
CA ILE A 74 -5.81 -33.64 11.71
C ILE A 74 -4.62 -34.32 11.02
N ALA A 75 -3.98 -35.29 11.66
CA ALA A 75 -2.88 -36.04 11.06
C ALA A 75 -3.33 -36.80 9.79
N LEU A 76 -4.48 -37.48 9.86
CA LEU A 76 -5.09 -38.11 8.70
C LEU A 76 -5.42 -37.09 7.59
N GLY A 77 -5.94 -35.92 7.96
CA GLY A 77 -6.28 -34.85 7.04
C GLY A 77 -5.07 -34.31 6.29
N LYS A 78 -3.98 -34.02 7.03
CA LYS A 78 -2.71 -33.59 6.42
C LYS A 78 -2.15 -34.68 5.51
N ALA A 79 -2.18 -35.95 5.92
CA ALA A 79 -1.72 -37.04 5.07
C ALA A 79 -2.53 -37.09 3.76
N LEU A 80 -3.86 -37.15 3.82
CA LEU A 80 -4.72 -37.25 2.63
C LEU A 80 -4.64 -36.02 1.71
N PHE A 81 -4.55 -34.81 2.26
CA PHE A 81 -4.45 -33.58 1.47
C PHE A 81 -3.19 -33.53 0.60
N TRP A 82 -2.08 -34.06 1.13
CA TRP A 82 -0.77 -34.02 0.49
C TRP A 82 -0.44 -35.29 -0.31
N ASP A 83 -1.13 -36.41 -0.12
CA ASP A 83 -0.75 -37.70 -0.73
C ASP A 83 -1.05 -37.78 -2.23
N MET A 84 0.03 -37.75 -3.03
CA MET A 84 -0.03 -37.88 -4.50
C MET A 84 -0.58 -39.24 -4.95
N GLN A 85 -0.57 -40.25 -4.08
CA GLN A 85 -1.14 -41.57 -4.38
C GLN A 85 -2.67 -41.54 -4.44
N ALA A 86 -3.31 -40.50 -3.91
CA ALA A 86 -4.77 -40.34 -3.99
C ALA A 86 -5.24 -40.09 -5.42
N GLY A 87 -4.50 -39.30 -6.20
CA GLY A 87 -4.77 -39.06 -7.62
C GLY A 87 -4.70 -40.33 -8.45
N SER A 88 -5.49 -40.38 -9.52
CA SER A 88 -5.57 -41.60 -10.34
C SER A 88 -4.31 -41.88 -11.14
N ASP A 89 -3.54 -40.83 -11.45
CA ASP A 89 -2.23 -40.91 -12.10
C ASP A 89 -1.08 -41.20 -11.12
N GLY A 90 -1.37 -41.28 -9.81
CA GLY A 90 -0.37 -41.44 -8.76
C GLY A 90 0.59 -40.27 -8.63
N GLN A 91 0.18 -39.07 -9.05
CA GLN A 91 0.96 -37.84 -8.96
C GLN A 91 0.13 -36.66 -8.46
N GLN A 92 -1.16 -36.58 -8.78
CA GLN A 92 -2.01 -35.48 -8.35
C GLN A 92 -2.48 -35.65 -6.90
N ALA A 93 -2.42 -34.56 -6.12
CA ALA A 93 -3.02 -34.44 -4.78
C ALA A 93 -3.84 -33.14 -4.66
N CYS A 94 -4.62 -32.94 -3.58
CA CYS A 94 -5.20 -31.62 -3.31
C CYS A 94 -4.09 -30.55 -3.25
N ALA A 95 -2.97 -30.88 -2.58
CA ALA A 95 -1.81 -30.01 -2.48
C ALA A 95 -1.21 -29.60 -3.83
N THR A 96 -1.30 -30.40 -4.91
CA THR A 96 -0.70 -30.02 -6.22
C THR A 96 -1.38 -28.83 -6.91
N CYS A 97 -2.56 -28.42 -6.44
CA CYS A 97 -3.21 -27.16 -6.82
C CYS A 97 -3.10 -26.08 -5.71
N HIS A 98 -2.67 -26.45 -4.51
CA HIS A 98 -2.68 -25.61 -3.30
C HIS A 98 -1.31 -25.54 -2.63
N TYR A 99 -0.22 -25.68 -3.39
CA TYR A 99 1.12 -25.90 -2.88
C TYR A 99 1.83 -24.63 -2.40
N GLY A 100 1.45 -23.45 -2.91
CA GLY A 100 2.10 -22.18 -2.59
C GLY A 100 1.12 -21.20 -1.96
N ALA A 101 1.31 -20.86 -0.67
CA ALA A 101 0.36 -20.05 0.11
C ALA A 101 -1.10 -20.56 0.04
N GLY A 102 -1.26 -21.89 -0.09
CA GLY A 102 -2.55 -22.54 -0.26
C GLY A 102 -3.20 -22.39 -1.64
N ALA A 103 -2.48 -21.88 -2.65
CA ALA A 103 -2.96 -21.66 -4.02
C ALA A 103 -1.95 -22.22 -5.07
N ASP A 104 -2.18 -21.92 -6.35
CA ASP A 104 -1.28 -22.25 -7.48
C ASP A 104 -0.71 -20.95 -8.08
N PRO A 105 0.36 -20.40 -7.49
CA PRO A 105 0.81 -19.08 -7.86
C PRO A 105 1.70 -19.04 -9.11
N ILE A 106 1.66 -17.92 -9.84
CA ILE A 106 2.56 -17.56 -10.94
C ILE A 106 3.50 -16.39 -10.53
N SER A 107 3.65 -16.13 -9.22
CA SER A 107 4.43 -15.00 -8.68
C SER A 107 5.97 -15.15 -8.76
N THR A 108 6.71 -14.05 -8.68
CA THR A 108 8.19 -14.04 -8.66
C THR A 108 8.82 -14.53 -7.34
N PHE A 109 8.03 -14.85 -6.31
CA PHE A 109 8.54 -15.00 -4.95
C PHE A 109 9.05 -16.41 -4.60
N LYS A 110 8.56 -17.49 -5.24
CA LYS A 110 9.02 -18.89 -5.08
C LYS A 110 8.57 -19.75 -6.28
N LEU A 111 9.03 -21.01 -6.39
CA LEU A 111 8.71 -21.98 -7.46
C LEU A 111 7.29 -21.83 -8.04
N THR A 112 7.20 -21.51 -9.33
CA THR A 112 5.92 -21.36 -10.04
C THR A 112 5.75 -22.39 -11.13
N ARG A 113 4.55 -22.94 -11.20
CA ARG A 113 4.06 -23.57 -12.42
C ARG A 113 3.94 -22.46 -13.46
N ALA A 114 4.74 -22.53 -14.51
CA ALA A 114 4.77 -21.50 -15.55
C ALA A 114 4.15 -21.97 -16.87
N ARG A 115 3.90 -23.28 -17.03
CA ARG A 115 3.38 -23.87 -18.27
C ARG A 115 2.05 -24.56 -18.04
N ASN A 116 1.25 -24.63 -19.12
CA ASN A 116 0.02 -25.42 -19.20
C ASN A 116 -1.02 -25.04 -18.14
N GLN A 117 -1.27 -23.75 -17.92
CA GLN A 117 -2.26 -23.25 -16.96
C GLN A 117 -3.45 -22.56 -17.61
N VAL A 118 -3.58 -22.62 -18.93
CA VAL A 118 -4.69 -21.98 -19.65
C VAL A 118 -5.80 -23.00 -19.86
N ASN A 119 -7.02 -22.62 -19.50
CA ASN A 119 -8.26 -23.27 -19.87
C ASN A 119 -8.99 -22.36 -20.86
N PRO A 120 -9.51 -22.88 -21.98
CA PRO A 120 -10.11 -22.08 -23.05
C PRO A 120 -11.52 -21.55 -22.73
N GLY A 121 -11.96 -21.64 -21.47
CA GLY A 121 -13.28 -21.21 -21.06
C GLY A 121 -14.42 -22.04 -21.69
N PRO A 122 -15.65 -21.50 -21.69
CA PRO A 122 -16.87 -22.24 -22.02
C PRO A 122 -17.03 -22.55 -23.52
N ASP A 123 -16.45 -21.78 -24.42
CA ASP A 123 -16.52 -22.02 -25.87
C ASP A 123 -15.49 -23.05 -26.36
N ARG A 124 -14.54 -23.42 -25.49
CA ARG A 124 -13.48 -24.40 -25.73
C ARG A 124 -12.53 -23.99 -26.85
N ILE A 125 -12.30 -22.68 -27.04
CA ILE A 125 -11.38 -22.14 -28.03
C ILE A 125 -10.38 -21.21 -27.34
N PHE A 126 -9.09 -21.59 -27.34
CA PHE A 126 -8.02 -20.77 -26.75
C PHE A 126 -7.87 -19.41 -27.44
N GLY A 127 -7.73 -18.35 -26.66
CA GLY A 127 -7.43 -17.00 -27.14
C GLY A 127 -8.56 -16.35 -27.92
N ASN A 128 -9.79 -16.86 -27.81
CA ASN A 128 -10.94 -16.30 -28.52
C ASN A 128 -11.39 -14.97 -27.89
N ASN A 129 -11.71 -13.99 -28.74
CA ASN A 129 -12.14 -12.68 -28.30
C ASN A 129 -13.61 -12.71 -27.86
N SER A 130 -13.89 -12.16 -26.68
CA SER A 130 -15.25 -12.08 -26.15
C SER A 130 -15.98 -10.81 -26.58
N THR A 131 -17.29 -10.82 -26.40
CA THR A 131 -18.33 -9.99 -27.03
C THR A 131 -18.25 -8.45 -26.91
N VAL A 132 -17.28 -7.84 -26.23
CA VAL A 132 -17.27 -6.38 -25.95
C VAL A 132 -17.02 -5.54 -27.21
N ILE A 133 -16.25 -6.04 -28.19
CA ILE A 133 -15.95 -5.33 -29.43
C ILE A 133 -16.04 -6.29 -30.63
N LYS A 134 -17.26 -6.64 -31.05
CA LYS A 134 -17.51 -7.23 -32.39
C LYS A 134 -17.49 -6.19 -33.52
N THR A 135 -16.95 -4.99 -33.30
CA THR A 135 -16.96 -3.89 -34.28
C THR A 135 -15.77 -3.87 -35.25
N PHE A 136 -14.86 -4.83 -35.17
CA PHE A 136 -13.93 -5.09 -36.28
C PHE A 136 -14.15 -6.53 -36.77
N SER A 137 -14.58 -6.64 -38.03
CA SER A 137 -14.72 -7.88 -38.82
C SER A 137 -13.39 -8.65 -39.01
N THR A 138 -12.32 -8.23 -38.35
CA THR A 138 -10.99 -8.78 -38.47
C THR A 138 -10.38 -8.79 -37.08
N ASP A 139 -10.06 -9.97 -36.57
CA ASP A 139 -8.99 -10.12 -35.61
C ASP A 139 -7.78 -9.35 -36.17
N PRO A 140 -7.29 -8.28 -35.51
CA PRO A 140 -6.20 -7.46 -36.02
C PRO A 140 -4.88 -8.23 -36.13
N LEU A 141 -4.82 -9.50 -35.69
CA LEU A 141 -3.63 -10.35 -35.79
C LEU A 141 -3.73 -11.48 -36.83
N THR A 142 -4.91 -11.89 -37.31
CA THR A 142 -5.00 -13.15 -38.09
C THR A 142 -5.77 -13.12 -39.41
N ASN A 143 -6.65 -12.16 -39.68
CA ASN A 143 -7.42 -12.11 -40.96
C ASN A 143 -8.14 -13.44 -41.32
N VAL A 144 -8.49 -14.27 -40.33
CA VAL A 144 -9.13 -15.58 -40.54
C VAL A 144 -10.65 -15.46 -40.48
N THR A 145 -11.35 -16.01 -41.48
CA THR A 145 -12.81 -15.85 -41.67
C THR A 145 -13.64 -17.11 -41.36
N SER A 146 -13.02 -18.16 -40.81
CA SER A 146 -13.66 -19.44 -40.49
C SER A 146 -13.32 -19.92 -39.07
N PRO A 147 -14.33 -20.29 -38.23
CA PRO A 147 -14.11 -20.90 -36.91
C PRO A 147 -13.37 -22.25 -36.94
N LEU A 148 -13.32 -22.91 -38.09
CA LEU A 148 -12.53 -24.13 -38.31
C LEU A 148 -11.05 -23.81 -38.59
N ASP A 149 -10.75 -22.65 -39.18
CA ASP A 149 -9.37 -22.23 -39.45
C ASP A 149 -8.70 -21.68 -38.18
N LEU A 150 -9.43 -21.09 -37.22
CA LEU A 150 -8.91 -20.74 -35.88
C LEU A 150 -8.45 -21.97 -35.07
N ARG A 151 -9.02 -23.16 -35.34
CA ARG A 151 -8.56 -24.44 -34.77
C ARG A 151 -7.30 -24.99 -35.47
N ALA A 152 -6.97 -24.50 -36.66
CA ALA A 152 -5.90 -25.01 -37.52
C ALA A 152 -4.67 -24.08 -37.59
N VAL A 153 -4.84 -22.77 -37.37
CA VAL A 153 -3.76 -21.79 -37.25
C VAL A 153 -3.85 -21.12 -35.89
N GLY A 154 -3.44 -21.84 -34.85
CA GLY A 154 -3.40 -21.30 -33.50
C GLY A 154 -2.60 -19.99 -33.46
N ASN A 155 -3.16 -18.96 -32.84
CA ASN A 155 -2.32 -17.92 -32.27
C ASN A 155 -1.31 -18.62 -31.36
N SER A 156 -0.01 -18.30 -31.50
CA SER A 156 1.06 -18.96 -30.75
C SER A 156 1.01 -18.69 -29.24
N ARG A 157 0.11 -17.83 -28.77
CA ARG A 157 -0.11 -17.47 -27.37
C ARG A 157 -1.32 -18.20 -26.76
N LEU A 158 -1.22 -18.60 -25.49
CA LEU A 158 -2.29 -19.18 -24.66
C LEU A 158 -2.82 -20.59 -25.00
N ARG A 159 -2.11 -21.38 -25.81
CA ARG A 159 -2.45 -22.79 -26.15
C ARG A 159 -2.08 -23.81 -25.04
N PRO A 160 -2.46 -25.10 -25.14
CA PRO A 160 -1.96 -26.14 -24.24
C PRO A 160 -0.42 -26.17 -24.18
N ASN A 161 0.13 -26.41 -23.00
CA ASN A 161 1.57 -26.34 -22.73
C ASN A 161 2.25 -24.97 -22.98
N TYR A 162 1.48 -23.89 -23.17
CA TYR A 162 2.01 -22.54 -23.26
C TYR A 162 2.65 -22.10 -21.95
N ALA A 163 3.78 -21.39 -22.04
CA ALA A 163 4.47 -20.79 -20.90
C ALA A 163 3.96 -19.37 -20.68
N LEU A 164 3.17 -19.15 -19.64
CA LEU A 164 2.60 -17.84 -19.33
C LEU A 164 3.68 -16.83 -18.97
N GLN A 165 3.51 -15.60 -19.45
CA GLN A 165 4.37 -14.46 -19.19
C GLN A 165 3.53 -13.33 -18.58
N SER A 166 4.17 -12.41 -17.84
CA SER A 166 3.47 -11.26 -17.27
C SER A 166 2.78 -10.39 -18.33
N VAL A 167 3.31 -10.34 -19.56
CA VAL A 167 2.72 -9.62 -20.69
C VAL A 167 1.43 -10.26 -21.25
N ASP A 168 1.11 -11.49 -20.85
CA ASP A 168 -0.17 -12.11 -21.23
C ASP A 168 -1.34 -11.58 -20.38
N PHE A 169 -1.03 -10.86 -19.30
CA PHE A 169 -1.99 -10.27 -18.39
C PHE A 169 -2.13 -8.74 -18.61
N PRO A 170 -3.25 -8.15 -18.14
CA PRO A 170 -4.48 -8.86 -17.78
C PRO A 170 -5.13 -9.54 -19.00
N LEU A 171 -5.98 -10.54 -18.75
CA LEU A 171 -6.74 -11.22 -19.83
C LEU A 171 -7.77 -10.29 -20.49
N PHE A 172 -8.10 -9.19 -19.80
CA PHE A 172 -8.81 -8.04 -20.33
C PHE A 172 -7.96 -6.75 -20.19
N ARG A 173 -7.59 -6.11 -21.31
CA ARG A 173 -6.78 -4.89 -21.37
C ARG A 173 -7.47 -3.79 -22.14
N SER A 174 -7.29 -2.57 -21.68
CA SER A 174 -7.65 -1.34 -22.39
C SER A 174 -6.49 -0.33 -22.34
N LEU A 175 -6.40 0.57 -23.33
CA LEU A 175 -5.53 1.74 -23.28
C LEU A 175 -6.35 3.04 -23.42
N PRO A 176 -6.34 3.93 -22.40
CA PRO A 176 -5.60 3.82 -21.14
C PRO A 176 -6.12 2.69 -20.22
N VAL A 177 -5.28 2.23 -19.28
CA VAL A 177 -5.57 1.08 -18.39
C VAL A 177 -6.74 1.33 -17.43
N ASP A 178 -7.05 2.60 -17.17
CA ASP A 178 -8.18 3.04 -16.35
C ASP A 178 -9.36 3.54 -17.20
N ALA A 179 -9.39 3.22 -18.50
CA ALA A 179 -10.52 3.50 -19.37
C ALA A 179 -11.76 2.72 -18.92
N ARG A 180 -12.89 3.43 -18.81
CA ARG A 180 -14.19 2.87 -18.51
C ARG A 180 -14.92 2.57 -19.82
N LEU A 181 -15.07 1.29 -20.12
CA LEU A 181 -15.75 0.81 -21.32
C LEU A 181 -17.26 0.79 -21.10
N ILE A 182 -17.91 1.94 -21.31
CA ILE A 182 -19.37 2.03 -21.37
C ILE A 182 -19.79 1.90 -22.82
N ILE A 183 -20.28 0.72 -23.25
CA ILE A 183 -20.87 0.59 -24.58
C ILE A 183 -22.24 1.28 -24.56
N ASP A 184 -22.40 2.32 -25.37
CA ASP A 184 -23.70 2.90 -25.67
C ASP A 184 -24.50 1.96 -26.60
N PRO A 185 -25.71 1.49 -26.21
CA PRO A 185 -26.54 0.61 -27.03
C PRO A 185 -26.94 1.19 -28.41
N LEU A 186 -26.92 2.52 -28.55
CA LEU A 186 -27.34 3.25 -29.75
C LEU A 186 -26.16 3.62 -30.65
N THR A 187 -24.99 3.88 -30.08
CA THR A 187 -23.84 4.41 -30.83
C THR A 187 -22.67 3.43 -30.93
N GLY A 188 -22.62 2.39 -30.09
CA GLY A 188 -21.54 1.39 -30.11
C GLY A 188 -20.17 1.92 -29.68
N PHE A 189 -20.09 3.18 -29.22
CA PHE A 189 -18.87 3.82 -28.76
C PHE A 189 -18.72 3.75 -27.24
N THR A 190 -17.46 3.70 -26.79
CA THR A 190 -17.11 3.74 -25.36
C THR A 190 -17.08 5.18 -24.86
N GLY A 191 -17.55 5.41 -23.63
CA GLY A 191 -17.53 6.75 -23.01
C GLY A 191 -16.14 7.37 -22.86
N ASP A 192 -15.09 6.55 -22.83
CA ASP A 192 -13.68 6.97 -22.88
C ASP A 192 -13.07 6.65 -24.25
N ALA A 193 -12.15 7.49 -24.72
CA ALA A 193 -11.37 7.23 -25.93
C ALA A 193 -10.37 6.09 -25.66
N VAL A 194 -10.58 4.94 -26.29
CA VAL A 194 -9.73 3.75 -26.14
C VAL A 194 -9.02 3.46 -27.45
N SER A 195 -7.69 3.29 -27.39
CA SER A 195 -6.84 3.08 -28.58
C SER A 195 -6.48 1.61 -28.83
N PHE A 196 -6.54 0.77 -27.80
CA PHE A 196 -6.22 -0.65 -27.87
C PHE A 196 -7.04 -1.43 -26.84
N VAL A 197 -7.61 -2.57 -27.24
CA VAL A 197 -8.30 -3.49 -26.36
C VAL A 197 -7.86 -4.92 -26.69
N PHE A 198 -7.57 -5.70 -25.65
CA PHE A 198 -7.39 -7.15 -25.74
C PHE A 198 -8.35 -7.80 -24.75
N ASP A 199 -9.07 -8.82 -25.16
CA ASP A 199 -10.07 -9.51 -24.36
C ASP A 199 -10.05 -11.00 -24.74
N THR A 200 -9.89 -11.88 -23.76
CA THR A 200 -10.12 -13.33 -23.91
C THR A 200 -11.03 -13.84 -22.80
N ASN A 201 -11.83 -14.87 -23.11
CA ASN A 201 -12.62 -15.63 -22.15
C ASN A 201 -11.83 -16.79 -21.50
N ASP A 202 -10.55 -16.94 -21.86
CA ASP A 202 -9.65 -17.93 -21.24
C ASP A 202 -9.62 -17.75 -19.70
N VAL A 203 -9.32 -18.85 -19.02
CA VAL A 203 -9.18 -18.92 -17.58
C VAL A 203 -7.79 -19.44 -17.24
N ILE A 204 -7.11 -18.80 -16.28
CA ILE A 204 -5.90 -19.37 -15.70
C ILE A 204 -6.27 -20.22 -14.50
N GLY A 205 -5.91 -21.49 -14.55
CA GLY A 205 -6.24 -22.49 -13.54
C GLY A 205 -5.13 -23.50 -13.31
N SER A 206 -5.32 -24.36 -12.33
CA SER A 206 -4.39 -25.45 -12.02
C SER A 206 -4.48 -26.61 -12.99
N GLN A 207 -3.34 -27.25 -13.23
CA GLN A 207 -3.26 -28.53 -13.92
C GLN A 207 -3.75 -29.63 -13.01
N GLY A 208 -4.64 -30.46 -13.54
CA GLY A 208 -4.99 -31.73 -12.95
C GLY A 208 -4.38 -32.88 -13.75
N ILE A 209 -5.20 -33.83 -14.18
CA ILE A 209 -4.74 -35.06 -14.82
C ILE A 209 -5.03 -35.11 -16.33
N ARG A 210 -4.41 -36.07 -17.02
CA ARG A 210 -4.66 -36.36 -18.43
C ARG A 210 -5.96 -37.15 -18.59
N LEU A 211 -6.75 -36.80 -19.61
CA LEU A 211 -8.04 -37.43 -19.87
C LEU A 211 -7.90 -38.95 -20.09
N THR A 212 -8.49 -39.72 -19.17
CA THR A 212 -8.37 -41.18 -19.12
C THR A 212 -9.64 -41.76 -18.52
N ASP A 213 -10.15 -42.84 -19.12
CA ASP A 213 -11.26 -43.60 -18.56
C ASP A 213 -10.80 -44.50 -17.42
N PHE A 214 -11.44 -44.41 -16.26
CA PHE A 214 -11.16 -45.30 -15.13
C PHE A 214 -11.58 -46.74 -15.46
N LEU A 215 -10.74 -47.71 -15.09
CA LEU A 215 -11.03 -49.14 -15.22
C LEU A 215 -11.04 -49.88 -13.88
N ALA A 216 -10.03 -49.71 -13.03
CA ALA A 216 -9.93 -50.45 -11.76
C ALA A 216 -8.85 -49.88 -10.83
N VAL A 217 -8.93 -50.24 -9.55
CA VAL A 217 -7.87 -50.03 -8.56
C VAL A 217 -6.84 -51.16 -8.67
N ASN A 218 -5.54 -50.83 -8.68
CA ASN A 218 -4.45 -51.80 -8.88
C ASN A 218 -3.55 -52.05 -7.64
N ASN A 219 -3.96 -51.65 -6.44
CA ASN A 219 -3.14 -51.72 -5.20
C ASN A 219 -1.76 -51.00 -5.30
N THR A 220 -1.66 -50.05 -6.23
CA THR A 220 -0.50 -49.16 -6.42
C THR A 220 -0.98 -47.71 -6.45
N ALA A 221 -0.03 -46.77 -6.48
CA ALA A 221 -0.35 -45.35 -6.62
C ALA A 221 -1.05 -45.01 -7.95
N LEU A 222 -0.83 -45.79 -9.01
CA LEU A 222 -1.47 -45.59 -10.32
C LEU A 222 -2.72 -46.48 -10.45
N ASP A 223 -3.85 -45.87 -10.83
CA ASP A 223 -5.07 -46.60 -11.15
C ASP A 223 -4.99 -47.20 -12.56
N SER A 224 -5.76 -48.26 -12.81
CA SER A 224 -5.93 -48.79 -14.16
C SER A 224 -6.84 -47.88 -14.97
N GLY A 225 -6.43 -47.53 -16.18
CA GLY A 225 -7.22 -46.67 -17.05
C GLY A 225 -6.93 -46.84 -18.53
N THR A 226 -7.86 -46.38 -19.37
CA THR A 226 -7.67 -46.29 -20.84
C THR A 226 -7.55 -44.82 -21.23
N PRO A 227 -6.36 -44.35 -21.68
CA PRO A 227 -6.19 -42.98 -22.15
C PRO A 227 -7.16 -42.67 -23.30
N LEU A 228 -7.79 -41.50 -23.26
CA LEU A 228 -8.70 -41.03 -24.31
C LEU A 228 -8.04 -39.87 -25.06
N ALA A 229 -8.25 -39.77 -26.38
CA ALA A 229 -7.74 -38.62 -27.13
C ALA A 229 -8.45 -37.34 -26.67
N ASP A 230 -7.69 -36.36 -26.17
CA ASP A 230 -8.23 -35.08 -25.72
C ASP A 230 -8.29 -34.10 -26.89
N GLN A 231 -9.46 -33.50 -27.13
CA GLN A 231 -9.69 -32.54 -28.23
C GLN A 231 -9.30 -31.11 -27.87
N ILE A 232 -8.99 -30.85 -26.60
CA ILE A 232 -8.70 -29.52 -26.07
C ILE A 232 -7.28 -29.48 -25.53
N PHE A 233 -6.91 -30.42 -24.67
CA PHE A 233 -5.64 -30.42 -23.96
C PHE A 233 -4.65 -31.38 -24.62
N HIS A 234 -4.11 -30.99 -25.78
CA HIS A 234 -3.11 -31.77 -26.52
C HIS A 234 -2.03 -30.90 -27.19
N THR A 235 -0.87 -31.48 -27.49
CA THR A 235 0.20 -30.86 -28.32
C THR A 235 0.17 -31.31 -29.78
N GLY A 236 -0.63 -32.32 -30.13
CA GLY A 236 -0.75 -32.85 -31.49
C GLY A 236 -1.51 -31.94 -32.47
N THR A 237 -1.47 -32.27 -33.76
CA THR A 237 -2.19 -31.53 -34.82
C THR A 237 -3.49 -32.24 -35.18
N PRO A 238 -4.67 -31.59 -35.08
CA PRO A 238 -5.95 -32.15 -35.53
C PRO A 238 -5.95 -32.50 -37.03
N PRO A 239 -6.76 -33.45 -37.53
CA PRO A 239 -7.82 -34.17 -36.80
C PRO A 239 -7.36 -35.48 -36.14
N ASN A 240 -6.14 -35.94 -36.40
CA ASN A 240 -5.62 -37.23 -35.93
C ASN A 240 -4.95 -37.06 -34.57
N LEU A 241 -5.76 -36.91 -33.52
CA LEU A 241 -5.28 -36.76 -32.15
C LEU A 241 -4.99 -38.13 -31.52
N ASP A 242 -3.81 -38.26 -30.94
CA ASP A 242 -3.33 -39.45 -30.24
C ASP A 242 -3.30 -39.16 -28.73
N PRO A 243 -3.85 -40.04 -27.85
CA PRO A 243 -3.72 -39.90 -26.41
C PRO A 243 -2.27 -39.69 -25.92
N ALA A 244 -1.26 -40.16 -26.65
CA ALA A 244 0.16 -39.91 -26.37
C ALA A 244 0.58 -38.44 -26.49
N THR A 245 -0.25 -37.61 -27.13
CA THR A 245 -0.05 -36.15 -27.26
C THR A 245 -0.90 -35.34 -26.29
N ASN A 246 -1.68 -35.99 -25.43
CA ASN A 246 -2.42 -35.29 -24.38
C ASN A 246 -1.47 -34.60 -23.42
N VAL A 247 -1.86 -33.39 -23.02
CA VAL A 247 -1.30 -32.72 -21.84
C VAL A 247 -2.31 -32.82 -20.70
N ARG A 248 -1.90 -32.40 -19.50
CA ARG A 248 -2.79 -32.35 -18.35
C ARG A 248 -3.93 -31.36 -18.61
N GLN A 249 -5.14 -31.73 -18.24
CA GLN A 249 -6.29 -30.84 -18.28
C GLN A 249 -6.10 -29.70 -17.28
N VAL A 250 -6.69 -28.55 -17.58
CA VAL A 250 -6.62 -27.35 -16.73
C VAL A 250 -8.01 -27.03 -16.19
N THR A 251 -8.09 -26.70 -14.91
CA THR A 251 -9.34 -26.31 -14.24
C THR A 251 -9.96 -25.05 -14.85
N GLY A 252 -11.29 -25.00 -14.88
CA GLY A 252 -12.06 -23.88 -15.44
C GLY A 252 -12.17 -22.65 -14.54
N ARG A 253 -11.47 -22.62 -13.40
CA ARG A 253 -11.36 -21.49 -12.49
C ARG A 253 -9.98 -21.47 -11.87
N ASN A 254 -9.51 -20.28 -11.51
CA ASN A 254 -8.31 -20.09 -10.72
C ASN A 254 -8.47 -20.72 -9.33
N THR A 255 -7.40 -21.33 -8.82
CA THR A 255 -7.40 -22.03 -7.53
C THR A 255 -7.28 -21.03 -6.38
N PRO A 256 -8.31 -20.90 -5.50
CA PRO A 256 -8.23 -19.98 -4.36
C PRO A 256 -7.34 -20.53 -3.24
N SER A 257 -6.89 -19.67 -2.34
CA SER A 257 -6.15 -20.11 -1.14
C SER A 257 -7.04 -20.95 -0.20
N VAL A 258 -6.49 -22.07 0.31
CA VAL A 258 -7.08 -22.85 1.42
C VAL A 258 -6.76 -22.28 2.80
N ILE A 259 -5.79 -21.37 2.91
CA ILE A 259 -5.46 -20.68 4.16
C ILE A 259 -6.62 -19.76 4.53
N ASN A 260 -7.04 -19.80 5.81
CA ASN A 260 -8.23 -19.11 6.30
C ASN A 260 -9.55 -19.55 5.62
N ALA A 261 -9.58 -20.65 4.87
CA ALA A 261 -10.82 -21.10 4.24
C ALA A 261 -11.87 -21.59 5.26
N VAL A 262 -11.45 -21.93 6.48
CA VAL A 262 -12.32 -22.31 7.61
C VAL A 262 -13.35 -21.26 7.98
N PHE A 263 -13.07 -19.98 7.68
CA PHE A 263 -14.00 -18.89 7.95
C PHE A 263 -15.12 -18.80 6.93
N ASN A 264 -14.99 -19.42 5.74
CA ASN A 264 -15.97 -19.32 4.67
C ASN A 264 -17.27 -20.05 5.05
N TYR A 265 -18.41 -19.39 4.85
CA TYR A 265 -19.72 -20.03 5.02
C TYR A 265 -19.93 -21.19 4.03
N ALA A 266 -19.58 -20.97 2.77
CA ALA A 266 -19.58 -22.01 1.74
C ALA A 266 -18.28 -21.88 0.91
N ASN A 267 -17.73 -23.00 0.48
CA ASN A 267 -16.45 -23.06 -0.23
C ASN A 267 -16.64 -23.24 -1.76
N PHE A 268 -15.54 -23.12 -2.50
CA PHE A 268 -15.47 -22.78 -3.93
C PHE A 268 -15.95 -21.37 -4.26
N TRP A 269 -15.56 -20.88 -5.45
CA TRP A 269 -15.94 -19.55 -5.94
C TRP A 269 -17.45 -19.35 -6.08
N ASP A 270 -18.21 -20.38 -6.43
CA ASP A 270 -19.68 -20.35 -6.56
C ASP A 270 -20.41 -20.73 -5.25
N GLY A 271 -19.69 -21.17 -4.22
CA GLY A 271 -20.28 -21.62 -2.97
C GLY A 271 -21.00 -22.97 -3.05
N ARG A 272 -20.72 -23.82 -4.04
CA ARG A 272 -21.37 -25.13 -4.17
C ARG A 272 -21.00 -26.11 -3.05
N ALA A 273 -19.86 -25.92 -2.39
CA ALA A 273 -19.51 -26.69 -1.20
C ALA A 273 -20.29 -26.16 0.00
N ASN A 274 -21.37 -26.86 0.31
CA ASN A 274 -22.39 -26.43 1.26
C ASN A 274 -21.86 -26.43 2.70
N ASN A 275 -22.29 -25.46 3.50
CA ASN A 275 -21.97 -25.39 4.94
C ASN A 275 -22.42 -26.61 5.74
N ILE A 276 -23.38 -27.38 5.22
CA ILE A 276 -23.87 -28.60 5.83
C ILE A 276 -23.34 -29.77 5.01
N PHE A 277 -22.39 -30.51 5.58
CA PHE A 277 -21.82 -31.68 4.93
C PHE A 277 -22.74 -32.89 5.10
N ASN A 278 -23.01 -33.60 4.00
CA ASN A 278 -23.89 -34.77 3.96
C ASN A 278 -23.14 -36.11 4.09
N GLY A 279 -21.81 -36.08 4.26
CA GLY A 279 -20.95 -37.26 4.37
C GLY A 279 -20.45 -37.85 3.06
N GLU A 280 -20.95 -37.40 1.91
CA GLU A 280 -20.72 -38.06 0.61
C GLU A 280 -20.23 -37.11 -0.49
N ASN A 281 -20.82 -35.91 -0.61
CA ASN A 281 -20.54 -35.01 -1.72
C ASN A 281 -20.67 -33.52 -1.32
N PRO A 282 -20.25 -32.57 -2.20
CA PRO A 282 -20.19 -31.16 -1.84
C PRO A 282 -21.53 -30.48 -1.58
N PHE A 283 -22.63 -31.05 -2.06
CA PHE A 283 -23.88 -30.30 -2.23
C PHE A 283 -24.74 -30.26 -0.96
N GLY A 284 -24.35 -30.99 0.08
CA GLY A 284 -25.07 -31.02 1.35
C GLY A 284 -26.53 -31.46 1.14
N PRO A 285 -27.51 -30.75 1.73
CA PRO A 285 -28.92 -31.08 1.58
C PRO A 285 -29.50 -30.87 0.16
N LEU A 286 -28.75 -30.29 -0.77
CA LEU A 286 -29.19 -30.21 -2.17
C LEU A 286 -29.14 -31.58 -2.86
N ASP A 287 -28.51 -32.58 -2.24
CA ASP A 287 -28.61 -33.99 -2.61
C ASP A 287 -29.27 -34.78 -1.46
N GLN A 288 -30.52 -35.17 -1.67
CA GLN A 288 -31.32 -35.91 -0.70
C GLN A 288 -30.99 -37.41 -0.64
N ASN A 289 -30.24 -37.92 -1.64
CA ASN A 289 -29.83 -39.33 -1.71
C ASN A 289 -28.44 -39.57 -1.09
N ALA A 290 -27.77 -38.49 -0.69
CA ALA A 290 -26.47 -38.54 -0.06
C ALA A 290 -26.56 -39.06 1.38
N GLY A 291 -25.54 -39.79 1.82
CA GLY A 291 -25.44 -40.26 3.20
C GLY A 291 -24.34 -41.27 3.42
N ILE A 292 -24.31 -41.80 4.63
CA ILE A 292 -23.30 -42.77 5.10
C ILE A 292 -23.92 -44.14 5.35
N TRP A 293 -23.13 -45.18 5.22
CA TRP A 293 -23.53 -46.56 5.50
C TRP A 293 -23.37 -46.88 6.98
N VAL A 294 -24.48 -47.23 7.64
CA VAL A 294 -24.52 -47.54 9.07
C VAL A 294 -25.02 -48.96 9.27
N ASP A 295 -24.33 -49.74 10.09
CA ASP A 295 -24.76 -51.07 10.47
C ASP A 295 -25.89 -50.97 11.52
N ILE A 296 -27.07 -51.49 11.17
CA ILE A 296 -28.22 -51.57 12.08
C ILE A 296 -28.38 -52.95 12.72
N GLY A 297 -27.34 -53.78 12.67
CA GLY A 297 -27.29 -55.12 13.24
C GLY A 297 -27.86 -56.21 12.32
N SER A 298 -28.73 -55.87 11.37
CA SER A 298 -29.26 -56.78 10.33
C SER A 298 -28.67 -56.52 8.95
N ALA A 299 -28.39 -55.26 8.61
CA ALA A 299 -27.88 -54.83 7.32
C ALA A 299 -27.06 -53.53 7.45
N LEU A 300 -26.23 -53.23 6.45
CA LEU A 300 -25.73 -51.88 6.21
C LEU A 300 -26.81 -51.10 5.47
N VAL A 301 -27.26 -49.98 6.06
CA VAL A 301 -28.27 -49.11 5.45
C VAL A 301 -27.68 -47.72 5.25
N LYS A 302 -27.96 -47.11 4.10
CA LYS A 302 -27.58 -45.73 3.83
C LYS A 302 -28.45 -44.80 4.67
N LYS A 303 -27.83 -43.94 5.47
CA LYS A 303 -28.47 -42.94 6.33
C LYS A 303 -28.00 -41.55 5.94
N THR A 304 -28.93 -40.68 5.63
CA THR A 304 -28.67 -39.25 5.46
C THR A 304 -28.19 -38.65 6.78
N ILE A 305 -27.15 -37.83 6.69
CA ILE A 305 -26.62 -37.06 7.83
C ILE A 305 -26.52 -35.59 7.45
N ALA A 306 -26.45 -34.73 8.46
CA ALA A 306 -26.21 -33.31 8.27
C ALA A 306 -25.21 -32.84 9.33
N ILE A 307 -24.01 -32.50 8.89
CA ILE A 307 -22.94 -31.97 9.74
C ILE A 307 -22.82 -30.47 9.46
N PRO A 308 -23.34 -29.58 10.33
CA PRO A 308 -23.28 -28.14 10.10
C PRO A 308 -21.88 -27.57 10.32
N ASN A 309 -21.60 -26.40 9.74
CA ASN A 309 -20.30 -25.71 9.78
C ASN A 309 -19.15 -26.58 9.23
N SER A 310 -19.45 -27.28 8.13
CA SER A 310 -18.56 -28.23 7.47
C SER A 310 -18.43 -27.98 5.97
N SER A 311 -18.40 -26.71 5.56
CA SER A 311 -18.16 -26.32 4.16
C SER A 311 -16.82 -26.81 3.63
N LEU A 312 -15.79 -26.94 4.47
CA LEU A 312 -14.50 -27.51 4.08
C LEU A 312 -14.61 -29.02 3.80
N ALA A 313 -15.33 -29.79 4.62
CA ALA A 313 -15.54 -31.20 4.32
C ALA A 313 -16.33 -31.41 3.04
N SER A 314 -17.36 -30.59 2.80
CA SER A 314 -18.07 -30.54 1.52
C SER A 314 -17.14 -30.20 0.35
N GLN A 315 -16.20 -29.27 0.53
CA GLN A 315 -15.23 -28.92 -0.53
C GLN A 315 -14.25 -30.05 -0.80
N ALA A 316 -13.73 -30.69 0.25
CA ALA A 316 -12.66 -31.68 0.16
C ALA A 316 -13.09 -32.91 -0.64
N VAL A 317 -14.38 -33.25 -0.65
CA VAL A 317 -14.92 -34.38 -1.42
C VAL A 317 -15.26 -34.06 -2.89
N GLY A 318 -15.01 -32.84 -3.37
CA GLY A 318 -15.21 -32.50 -4.78
C GLY A 318 -14.07 -32.97 -5.69
N PRO A 319 -12.83 -32.47 -5.49
CA PRO A 319 -11.69 -32.74 -6.38
C PRO A 319 -11.32 -34.22 -6.58
N PRO A 320 -11.39 -35.11 -5.57
CA PRO A 320 -10.93 -36.50 -5.73
C PRO A 320 -11.70 -37.33 -6.77
N LEU A 321 -12.90 -36.90 -7.18
CA LEU A 321 -13.71 -37.55 -8.23
C LEU A 321 -13.80 -36.73 -9.52
N SER A 322 -13.18 -35.56 -9.57
CA SER A 322 -13.19 -34.68 -10.74
C SER A 322 -12.31 -35.24 -11.85
N GLU A 323 -12.87 -35.39 -13.05
CA GLU A 323 -12.14 -35.90 -14.23
C GLU A 323 -11.07 -34.94 -14.75
N VAL A 324 -11.14 -33.68 -14.32
CA VAL A 324 -10.15 -32.65 -14.62
C VAL A 324 -9.09 -32.63 -13.53
N ASP A 325 -9.47 -32.69 -12.25
CA ASP A 325 -8.55 -32.48 -11.13
C ASP A 325 -7.70 -33.71 -10.83
N MET A 326 -8.28 -34.74 -10.21
CA MET A 326 -7.52 -35.84 -9.59
C MET A 326 -7.93 -37.23 -10.10
N SER A 327 -9.04 -37.36 -10.82
CA SER A 327 -9.67 -38.65 -11.05
C SER A 327 -9.70 -39.07 -12.51
N PHE A 328 -9.37 -40.32 -12.82
CA PHE A 328 -9.82 -40.89 -14.09
C PHE A 328 -11.35 -40.89 -14.13
N LYS A 329 -11.88 -40.71 -15.34
CA LYS A 329 -13.31 -40.50 -15.56
C LYS A 329 -14.13 -41.69 -15.05
N GLY A 330 -15.03 -41.41 -14.11
CA GLY A 330 -16.03 -42.35 -13.59
C GLY A 330 -15.59 -43.22 -12.41
N ARG A 331 -14.46 -42.91 -11.77
CA ARG A 331 -14.11 -43.45 -10.45
C ARG A 331 -15.08 -42.97 -9.37
N THR A 332 -15.29 -43.78 -8.34
CA THR A 332 -16.14 -43.51 -7.19
C THR A 332 -15.35 -43.37 -5.87
N PHE A 333 -15.96 -42.77 -4.84
CA PHE A 333 -15.32 -42.64 -3.53
C PHE A 333 -15.01 -43.99 -2.85
N PRO A 334 -15.89 -45.01 -2.91
CA PRO A 334 -15.55 -46.33 -2.40
C PRO A 334 -14.32 -46.96 -3.09
N GLU A 335 -14.13 -46.73 -4.39
CA GLU A 335 -12.92 -47.16 -5.10
C GLU A 335 -11.67 -46.35 -4.67
N LEU A 336 -11.82 -45.06 -4.38
CA LEU A 336 -10.75 -44.29 -3.75
C LEU A 336 -10.40 -44.81 -2.36
N GLY A 337 -11.39 -45.10 -1.53
CA GLY A 337 -11.19 -45.71 -0.22
C GLY A 337 -10.50 -47.05 -0.31
N ARG A 338 -10.96 -47.93 -1.23
CA ARG A 338 -10.30 -49.21 -1.50
C ARG A 338 -8.85 -49.02 -1.85
N LYS A 339 -8.54 -48.12 -2.79
CA LYS A 339 -7.15 -47.82 -3.17
C LYS A 339 -6.33 -47.43 -1.96
N MET A 340 -6.73 -46.39 -1.24
CA MET A 340 -5.93 -45.86 -0.12
C MET A 340 -5.74 -46.89 0.99
N LEU A 341 -6.73 -47.76 1.23
CA LEU A 341 -6.64 -48.83 2.22
C LEU A 341 -5.86 -50.07 1.74
N SER A 342 -5.64 -50.24 0.43
CA SER A 342 -4.97 -51.39 -0.16
C SER A 342 -3.59 -51.08 -0.75
N LEU A 343 -3.10 -49.84 -0.63
CA LEU A 343 -1.76 -49.45 -1.08
C LEU A 343 -0.68 -50.32 -0.44
N THR A 344 0.26 -50.79 -1.27
CA THR A 344 1.46 -51.53 -0.82
C THR A 344 2.53 -50.62 -0.24
N THR A 345 2.44 -49.32 -0.54
CA THR A 345 3.24 -48.24 0.01
C THR A 345 2.51 -47.56 1.17
N PRO A 346 3.22 -47.04 2.18
CA PRO A 346 2.57 -46.34 3.28
C PRO A 346 1.93 -45.02 2.83
N PRO A 347 1.10 -44.39 3.68
CA PRO A 347 0.65 -43.01 3.50
C PRO A 347 1.82 -42.08 3.18
N LEU A 348 1.66 -41.18 2.21
CA LEU A 348 2.71 -40.31 1.67
C LEU A 348 3.94 -41.09 1.15
N GLY A 349 3.76 -42.34 0.73
CA GLY A 349 4.85 -43.26 0.35
C GLY A 349 5.69 -42.82 -0.85
N GLN A 350 5.21 -41.84 -1.61
CA GLN A 350 5.95 -41.19 -2.69
C GLN A 350 6.72 -39.94 -2.26
N GLN A 351 6.58 -39.48 -1.01
CA GLN A 351 7.02 -38.17 -0.54
C GLN A 351 7.89 -38.29 0.71
N LEU A 352 8.87 -37.40 0.85
CA LEU A 352 9.52 -37.18 2.14
C LEU A 352 8.60 -36.35 3.05
N VAL A 353 8.60 -36.68 4.34
CA VAL A 353 7.91 -35.91 5.38
C VAL A 353 8.96 -35.42 6.35
N HIS A 354 9.03 -34.11 6.59
CA HIS A 354 10.05 -33.57 7.47
C HIS A 354 9.86 -34.08 8.90
N ARG A 355 10.95 -34.42 9.62
CA ARG A 355 10.84 -35.00 10.97
C ARG A 355 10.33 -34.01 12.02
N ASN A 356 10.57 -32.73 11.77
CA ASN A 356 9.98 -31.63 12.54
C ASN A 356 8.66 -31.11 11.95
N ASP A 357 8.04 -31.79 10.97
CA ASP A 357 6.69 -31.43 10.52
C ASP A 357 5.74 -31.34 11.74
N SER A 358 4.98 -30.25 11.81
CA SER A 358 4.19 -29.86 12.97
C SER A 358 3.08 -30.84 13.34
N VAL A 359 2.66 -31.68 12.39
CA VAL A 359 1.55 -32.64 12.54
C VAL A 359 2.04 -34.06 12.33
N LEU A 360 2.82 -34.30 11.27
CA LEU A 360 3.22 -35.63 10.82
C LEU A 360 4.62 -36.03 11.25
N GLY A 361 5.39 -35.13 11.88
CA GLY A 361 6.79 -35.37 12.22
C GLY A 361 7.02 -36.63 13.06
N ALA A 362 6.13 -36.91 14.01
CA ALA A 362 6.18 -38.11 14.85
C ALA A 362 5.93 -39.43 14.09
N LEU A 363 5.22 -39.35 12.96
CA LEU A 363 4.92 -40.48 12.09
C LEU A 363 5.90 -40.58 10.90
N SER A 364 6.75 -39.57 10.68
CA SER A 364 7.68 -39.56 9.55
C SER A 364 8.67 -40.73 9.62
N ARG A 365 8.85 -41.41 8.49
CA ARG A 365 9.90 -42.44 8.32
C ARG A 365 11.25 -41.85 7.89
N ALA A 366 11.30 -40.54 7.64
CA ALA A 366 12.50 -39.89 7.15
C ALA A 366 13.50 -39.59 8.28
N THR A 367 14.75 -39.41 7.89
CA THR A 367 15.87 -39.08 8.76
C THR A 367 16.25 -37.61 8.56
N LEU A 368 16.28 -36.85 9.65
CA LEU A 368 16.81 -35.48 9.65
C LEU A 368 18.34 -35.54 9.72
N GLN A 369 19.00 -34.89 8.77
CA GLN A 369 20.45 -34.76 8.70
C GLN A 369 20.94 -33.57 9.53
N PRO A 370 22.22 -33.54 9.95
CA PRO A 370 22.78 -32.43 10.73
C PRO A 370 22.72 -31.07 10.02
N ASP A 371 22.69 -31.05 8.69
CA ASP A 371 22.57 -29.85 7.86
C ASP A 371 21.12 -29.36 7.69
N GLY A 372 20.16 -29.99 8.36
CA GLY A 372 18.74 -29.68 8.27
C GLY A 372 18.02 -30.30 7.08
N THR A 373 18.73 -31.01 6.18
CA THR A 373 18.08 -31.73 5.08
C THR A 373 17.41 -33.02 5.56
N VAL A 374 16.38 -33.46 4.82
CA VAL A 374 15.65 -34.69 5.12
C VAL A 374 15.97 -35.73 4.05
N THR A 375 16.44 -36.89 4.48
CA THR A 375 16.75 -38.03 3.59
C THR A 375 16.19 -39.33 4.18
N GLY A 376 16.32 -40.46 3.49
CA GLY A 376 15.89 -41.76 4.00
C GLY A 376 14.52 -42.20 3.47
N ASN A 377 13.73 -42.89 4.30
CA ASN A 377 12.50 -43.55 3.87
C ASN A 377 11.35 -42.55 3.67
N ARG A 378 10.62 -42.71 2.56
CA ARG A 378 9.41 -41.95 2.22
C ARG A 378 8.20 -42.44 3.03
N GLY A 379 7.23 -41.55 3.23
CA GLY A 379 5.95 -41.85 3.88
C GLY A 379 5.97 -41.98 5.40
N LEU A 380 4.85 -42.44 5.94
CA LEU A 380 4.57 -42.52 7.38
C LEU A 380 4.71 -43.93 7.95
N SER A 381 4.98 -44.06 9.25
CA SER A 381 5.15 -45.31 10.00
C SER A 381 3.83 -45.97 10.41
N THR A 382 2.75 -45.70 9.68
CA THR A 382 1.38 -46.18 9.91
C THR A 382 0.70 -46.51 8.57
N ASP A 383 -0.57 -46.89 8.60
CA ASP A 383 -1.41 -47.09 7.41
C ASP A 383 -2.75 -46.33 7.55
N TYR A 384 -3.46 -46.15 6.44
CA TYR A 384 -4.71 -45.38 6.44
C TYR A 384 -5.82 -46.03 7.28
N ALA A 385 -5.84 -47.36 7.41
CA ALA A 385 -6.84 -48.03 8.23
C ALA A 385 -6.62 -47.69 9.72
N GLN A 386 -5.38 -47.75 10.20
CA GLN A 386 -4.99 -47.37 11.55
C GLN A 386 -5.29 -45.89 11.83
N MET A 387 -4.96 -45.00 10.89
CA MET A 387 -5.25 -43.57 11.03
C MET A 387 -6.77 -43.30 11.12
N ILE A 388 -7.60 -43.98 10.33
CA ILE A 388 -9.06 -43.89 10.41
C ILE A 388 -9.58 -44.43 11.74
N GLN A 389 -9.10 -45.59 12.19
CA GLN A 389 -9.52 -46.21 13.46
C GLN A 389 -9.14 -45.36 14.69
N ALA A 390 -8.03 -44.63 14.60
CA ALA A 390 -7.62 -43.66 15.62
C ALA A 390 -8.58 -42.45 15.63
N ALA A 391 -8.89 -41.90 14.45
CA ALA A 391 -9.65 -40.66 14.30
C ALA A 391 -11.18 -40.80 14.46
N PHE A 392 -11.78 -41.93 14.09
CA PHE A 392 -13.23 -42.08 13.94
C PHE A 392 -13.83 -43.22 14.80
N PRO A 393 -15.08 -43.09 15.30
CA PRO A 393 -15.78 -44.14 16.02
C PRO A 393 -15.95 -45.42 15.20
N ASP A 394 -15.89 -46.57 15.88
CA ASP A 394 -16.01 -47.91 15.27
C ASP A 394 -17.34 -48.14 14.54
N THR A 395 -18.43 -47.53 15.01
CA THR A 395 -19.74 -47.57 14.35
C THR A 395 -19.74 -47.12 12.87
N LEU A 396 -18.71 -46.41 12.43
CA LEU A 396 -18.58 -45.90 11.07
C LEU A 396 -17.74 -46.80 10.14
N TRP A 397 -16.99 -47.76 10.67
CA TRP A 397 -16.04 -48.56 9.87
C TRP A 397 -15.96 -50.05 10.25
N ASN A 398 -16.45 -50.46 11.42
CA ASN A 398 -16.21 -51.79 12.02
C ASN A 398 -17.37 -52.78 11.79
N SER A 399 -17.95 -52.82 10.59
CA SER A 399 -18.92 -53.84 10.21
C SER A 399 -18.27 -54.98 9.43
N SER A 400 -18.63 -56.22 9.77
CA SER A 400 -18.27 -57.40 8.97
C SER A 400 -19.11 -57.55 7.70
N ARG A 401 -20.18 -56.77 7.55
CA ARG A 401 -21.05 -56.77 6.38
C ARG A 401 -20.44 -55.97 5.23
N LYS A 402 -20.88 -56.27 4.02
CA LYS A 402 -20.51 -55.57 2.80
C LYS A 402 -21.71 -54.84 2.20
N VAL A 403 -21.43 -53.80 1.43
CA VAL A 403 -22.40 -53.12 0.57
C VAL A 403 -22.02 -53.34 -0.89
N ILE A 404 -23.01 -53.59 -1.74
CA ILE A 404 -22.82 -53.73 -3.19
C ILE A 404 -23.14 -52.38 -3.83
N LEU A 405 -22.15 -51.75 -4.45
CA LEU A 405 -22.28 -50.43 -5.08
C LEU A 405 -21.88 -50.49 -6.56
N PRO A 406 -22.64 -49.85 -7.47
CA PRO A 406 -22.29 -49.82 -8.88
C PRO A 406 -21.00 -49.02 -9.09
N THR A 407 -20.11 -49.58 -9.92
CA THR A 407 -18.91 -48.89 -10.39
C THR A 407 -18.89 -48.85 -11.92
N LYS A 408 -17.98 -48.06 -12.49
CA LYS A 408 -17.81 -48.04 -13.95
C LYS A 408 -17.37 -49.39 -14.50
N ALA A 409 -16.52 -50.10 -13.75
CA ALA A 409 -16.02 -51.42 -14.11
C ALA A 409 -17.06 -52.53 -13.95
N PHE A 410 -17.90 -52.41 -12.91
CA PHE A 410 -18.92 -53.39 -12.52
C PHE A 410 -20.26 -52.68 -12.36
N SER A 411 -20.96 -52.48 -13.48
CA SER A 411 -22.27 -51.80 -13.48
C SER A 411 -23.34 -52.56 -12.67
N ALA A 412 -23.20 -53.88 -12.52
CA ALA A 412 -24.04 -54.72 -11.67
C ALA A 412 -23.74 -54.57 -10.16
N GLY A 413 -22.63 -53.91 -9.81
CA GLY A 413 -22.19 -53.68 -8.44
C GLY A 413 -20.96 -54.48 -8.02
N GLU A 414 -20.18 -53.89 -7.13
CA GLU A 414 -19.00 -54.49 -6.49
C GLU A 414 -19.11 -54.39 -4.96
N GLU A 415 -18.52 -55.34 -4.23
CA GLU A 415 -18.57 -55.39 -2.76
C GLU A 415 -17.57 -54.45 -2.09
N PHE A 416 -18.06 -53.59 -1.21
CA PHE A 416 -17.25 -52.70 -0.37
C PHE A 416 -17.49 -52.97 1.11
N SER A 417 -16.43 -52.90 1.93
CA SER A 417 -16.53 -52.77 3.38
C SER A 417 -17.21 -51.46 3.77
N GLN A 418 -17.68 -51.39 5.01
CA GLN A 418 -18.23 -50.13 5.55
C GLN A 418 -17.17 -49.00 5.53
N MET A 419 -15.90 -49.31 5.82
CA MET A 419 -14.83 -48.31 5.80
C MET A 419 -14.58 -47.73 4.40
N GLU A 420 -14.58 -48.56 3.37
CA GLU A 420 -14.47 -48.11 1.97
C GLU A 420 -15.71 -47.31 1.56
N ALA A 421 -16.91 -47.81 1.89
CA ALA A 421 -18.16 -47.17 1.52
C ALA A 421 -18.38 -45.80 2.19
N ASN A 422 -17.83 -45.59 3.39
CA ASN A 422 -17.86 -44.32 4.13
C ASN A 422 -16.62 -43.46 3.91
N PHE A 423 -15.73 -43.81 2.98
CA PHE A 423 -14.43 -43.15 2.86
C PHE A 423 -14.54 -41.64 2.59
N SER A 424 -15.58 -41.19 1.87
CA SER A 424 -15.87 -39.76 1.66
C SER A 424 -16.07 -38.98 2.97
N LEU A 425 -16.68 -39.61 3.99
CA LEU A 425 -16.87 -39.01 5.31
C LEU A 425 -15.51 -38.79 6.00
N PHE A 426 -14.66 -39.82 6.00
CA PHE A 426 -13.34 -39.75 6.63
C PHE A 426 -12.44 -38.74 5.93
N TRP A 427 -12.43 -38.78 4.59
CA TRP A 427 -11.72 -37.83 3.75
C TRP A 427 -12.14 -36.38 4.03
N GLY A 428 -13.44 -36.09 3.95
CA GLY A 428 -13.97 -34.75 4.12
C GLY A 428 -13.70 -34.18 5.52
N LEU A 429 -14.03 -34.92 6.57
CA LEU A 429 -13.89 -34.42 7.95
C LEU A 429 -12.42 -34.31 8.38
N ALA A 430 -11.56 -35.24 7.97
CA ALA A 430 -10.14 -35.18 8.30
C ALA A 430 -9.48 -33.97 7.63
N ILE A 431 -9.71 -33.75 6.32
CA ILE A 431 -9.17 -32.59 5.60
C ILE A 431 -9.75 -31.29 6.15
N GLN A 432 -11.05 -31.22 6.47
CA GLN A 432 -11.61 -30.05 7.14
C GLN A 432 -10.86 -29.69 8.42
N LEU A 433 -10.57 -30.68 9.26
CA LEU A 433 -9.87 -30.45 10.52
C LEU A 433 -8.42 -30.02 10.30
N TYR A 434 -7.76 -30.53 9.27
CA TYR A 434 -6.44 -30.05 8.86
C TYR A 434 -6.49 -28.61 8.31
N GLU A 435 -7.35 -28.31 7.34
CA GLU A 435 -7.48 -26.96 6.78
C GLU A 435 -7.91 -25.93 7.84
N ALA A 436 -8.63 -26.36 8.88
CA ALA A 436 -8.96 -25.52 10.03
C ALA A 436 -7.75 -25.09 10.87
N THR A 437 -6.59 -25.75 10.74
CA THR A 437 -5.34 -25.31 11.40
C THR A 437 -4.60 -24.25 10.59
N LEU A 438 -4.90 -24.09 9.30
CA LEU A 438 -4.22 -23.19 8.38
C LEU A 438 -4.72 -21.75 8.54
N VAL A 439 -4.48 -21.17 9.73
CA VAL A 439 -4.92 -19.82 10.10
C VAL A 439 -3.76 -18.83 10.04
N SER A 440 -3.90 -17.83 9.18
CA SER A 440 -2.96 -16.71 9.03
C SER A 440 -3.48 -15.49 9.79
N ASP A 441 -2.86 -15.22 10.93
CA ASP A 441 -3.27 -14.23 11.93
C ASP A 441 -2.09 -13.41 12.50
N GLN A 442 -0.90 -13.47 11.88
CA GLN A 442 0.31 -12.77 12.34
C GLN A 442 0.91 -11.83 11.29
N THR A 443 0.07 -11.22 10.47
CA THR A 443 0.47 -10.24 9.46
C THR A 443 0.97 -8.94 10.11
N PRO A 444 1.74 -8.09 9.38
CA PRO A 444 2.00 -6.72 9.81
C PRO A 444 0.73 -5.95 10.22
N PHE A 445 -0.37 -6.14 9.49
CA PHE A 445 -1.65 -5.53 9.84
C PHE A 445 -2.25 -6.06 11.15
N ASP A 446 -2.13 -7.35 11.45
CA ASP A 446 -2.58 -7.91 12.74
C ASP A 446 -1.81 -7.30 13.91
N ARG A 447 -0.50 -7.13 13.77
CA ARG A 447 0.34 -6.47 14.79
C ARG A 447 -0.04 -4.99 14.96
N TYR A 448 -0.34 -4.30 13.86
CA TYR A 448 -0.83 -2.93 13.89
C TYR A 448 -2.14 -2.81 14.68
N GLN A 449 -3.09 -3.71 14.41
CA GLN A 449 -4.37 -3.76 15.10
C GLN A 449 -4.25 -4.20 16.57
N ALA A 450 -3.20 -4.98 16.91
CA ALA A 450 -2.85 -5.31 18.27
C ALA A 450 -2.19 -4.15 19.06
N GLY A 451 -1.98 -2.98 18.42
CA GLY A 451 -1.47 -1.76 19.05
C GLY A 451 -0.02 -1.42 18.68
N ASN A 452 0.66 -2.23 17.87
CA ASN A 452 1.98 -1.88 17.35
C ASN A 452 1.85 -0.97 16.12
N LEU A 453 1.69 0.34 16.35
CA LEU A 453 1.49 1.33 15.28
C LEU A 453 2.66 1.40 14.26
N ASN A 454 3.83 0.86 14.61
CA ASN A 454 4.99 0.80 13.71
C ASN A 454 4.98 -0.41 12.77
N ALA A 455 4.05 -1.37 12.95
CA ALA A 455 4.02 -2.58 12.16
C ALA A 455 3.69 -2.35 10.67
N LEU A 456 3.03 -1.23 10.33
CA LEU A 456 2.78 -0.79 8.94
C LEU A 456 3.81 0.24 8.43
N SER A 457 4.88 0.49 9.18
CA SER A 457 5.86 1.56 8.93
C SER A 457 7.25 1.14 8.42
N PRO A 458 7.52 -0.02 7.75
CA PRO A 458 8.91 -0.38 7.45
C PRO A 458 9.66 0.59 6.49
N ASP A 459 8.96 1.44 5.73
CA ASP A 459 9.58 2.41 4.83
C ASP A 459 10.06 3.68 5.57
N LEU A 460 11.19 3.59 6.28
CA LEU A 460 11.92 4.77 6.78
C LEU A 460 13.26 4.93 6.06
N VAL A 461 13.20 5.36 4.79
CA VAL A 461 14.18 6.31 4.26
C VAL A 461 13.43 7.32 3.37
N ASN A 462 13.10 8.49 3.94
CA ASN A 462 12.59 9.72 3.29
C ASN A 462 11.05 9.89 3.13
N ALA A 463 10.33 10.21 4.20
CA ALA A 463 9.17 11.12 4.12
C ALA A 463 8.74 11.66 5.51
N PRO A 464 8.41 12.97 5.66
CA PRO A 464 7.86 13.54 6.89
C PRO A 464 6.35 13.26 7.11
N ASN A 465 5.77 12.23 6.47
CA ASN A 465 4.32 11.96 6.43
C ASN A 465 3.97 10.50 6.81
N VAL A 466 2.74 10.26 7.30
CA VAL A 466 2.13 8.95 7.65
C VAL A 466 2.53 7.82 6.67
N PRO A 467 2.94 6.61 7.12
CA PRO A 467 3.40 5.51 6.23
C PRO A 467 2.42 5.15 5.10
N SER A 468 2.93 4.74 3.94
CA SER A 468 2.15 4.37 2.73
C SER A 468 1.06 3.35 3.02
N ALA A 469 1.36 2.26 3.73
CA ALA A 469 0.39 1.23 4.10
C ALA A 469 -0.71 1.73 5.04
N VAL A 470 -0.44 2.73 5.90
CA VAL A 470 -1.47 3.35 6.75
C VAL A 470 -2.41 4.22 5.91
N ARG A 471 -1.90 4.95 4.91
CA ARG A 471 -2.74 5.67 3.93
C ARG A 471 -3.55 4.70 3.07
N GLY A 472 -2.93 3.60 2.66
CA GLY A 472 -3.58 2.50 1.96
C GLY A 472 -4.74 1.89 2.74
N PHE A 473 -4.53 1.64 4.03
CA PHE A 473 -5.58 1.16 4.93
C PHE A 473 -6.77 2.12 4.98
N ALA A 474 -6.53 3.44 5.09
CA ALA A 474 -7.61 4.42 5.09
C ALA A 474 -8.41 4.44 3.76
N LEU A 475 -7.74 4.23 2.63
CA LEU A 475 -8.40 4.06 1.33
C LEU A 475 -9.23 2.76 1.29
N PHE A 476 -8.66 1.66 1.78
CA PHE A 476 -9.31 0.36 1.85
C PHE A 476 -10.60 0.41 2.69
N ASP A 477 -10.52 0.96 3.90
CA ASP A 477 -11.63 1.04 4.85
C ASP A 477 -12.82 1.87 4.30
N SER A 478 -12.55 2.80 3.38
CA SER A 478 -13.59 3.65 2.80
C SER A 478 -14.51 2.95 1.79
N LYS A 479 -14.02 1.95 1.04
CA LYS A 479 -14.75 1.34 -0.10
C LYS A 479 -14.56 -0.17 -0.22
N CYS A 480 -13.36 -0.69 -0.03
CA CYS A 480 -13.05 -2.12 -0.17
C CYS A 480 -13.66 -2.94 0.98
N ALA A 481 -13.67 -2.36 2.19
CA ALA A 481 -14.21 -2.99 3.41
C ALA A 481 -15.73 -3.26 3.35
N VAL A 482 -16.46 -2.73 2.36
CA VAL A 482 -17.89 -3.05 2.14
C VAL A 482 -18.08 -4.54 1.83
N CYS A 483 -17.18 -5.12 1.04
CA CYS A 483 -17.23 -6.53 0.66
C CYS A 483 -16.13 -7.34 1.38
N HIS A 484 -14.96 -6.74 1.60
CA HIS A 484 -13.83 -7.31 2.33
C HIS A 484 -13.85 -6.87 3.80
N SER A 485 -14.97 -7.13 4.46
CA SER A 485 -15.26 -6.70 5.83
C SER A 485 -14.67 -7.64 6.88
N GLY A 486 -14.62 -7.18 8.13
CA GLY A 486 -14.25 -8.00 9.28
C GLY A 486 -12.78 -8.38 9.35
N SER A 487 -12.42 -9.13 10.39
CA SER A 487 -11.06 -9.61 10.62
C SER A 487 -10.59 -10.65 9.60
N GLU A 488 -11.55 -11.30 8.94
CA GLU A 488 -11.37 -12.31 7.89
C GLU A 488 -11.14 -11.66 6.52
N LEU A 489 -11.40 -10.34 6.38
CA LEU A 489 -11.32 -9.58 5.13
C LEU A 489 -12.18 -10.16 4.00
N THR A 490 -13.36 -10.68 4.38
CA THR A 490 -14.40 -11.17 3.49
C THR A 490 -15.76 -11.09 4.17
N SER A 491 -16.80 -10.80 3.39
CA SER A 491 -18.19 -10.80 3.86
C SER A 491 -18.87 -12.18 3.73
N ALA A 492 -18.19 -13.18 3.17
CA ALA A 492 -18.72 -14.53 2.95
C ALA A 492 -18.41 -15.51 4.11
N VAL A 493 -18.55 -15.04 5.36
CA VAL A 493 -18.09 -15.76 6.57
C VAL A 493 -19.18 -16.52 7.33
N VAL A 494 -18.79 -17.57 8.06
CA VAL A 494 -19.61 -18.20 9.11
C VAL A 494 -19.72 -17.22 10.30
N GLY A 495 -20.94 -16.87 10.72
CA GLY A 495 -21.13 -16.09 11.94
C GLY A 495 -20.74 -16.90 13.19
N SER A 496 -19.94 -16.32 14.10
CA SER A 496 -19.64 -16.77 15.50
C SER A 496 -20.84 -17.11 16.43
N ASN A 497 -21.65 -18.13 16.13
CA ASN A 497 -22.91 -18.35 16.85
C ASN A 497 -22.75 -19.07 18.21
N THR A 498 -23.39 -18.48 19.24
CA THR A 498 -23.50 -18.99 20.62
C THR A 498 -24.88 -19.61 20.93
N ALA A 499 -25.79 -19.71 19.96
CA ALA A 499 -27.12 -20.26 20.19
C ALA A 499 -27.21 -21.77 19.90
N THR A 500 -27.72 -22.52 20.88
CA THR A 500 -28.02 -23.95 20.82
C THR A 500 -29.35 -24.20 20.12
N SER A 501 -29.36 -24.85 18.95
CA SER A 501 -30.59 -25.41 18.37
C SER A 501 -30.26 -26.66 17.53
N VAL A 502 -31.23 -27.58 17.44
CA VAL A 502 -31.06 -28.93 16.88
C VAL A 502 -31.24 -28.89 15.36
N CYS A 503 -30.22 -29.32 14.60
CA CYS A 503 -30.26 -29.42 13.13
C CYS A 503 -30.92 -30.75 12.67
N THR A 504 -31.76 -30.70 11.64
CA THR A 504 -32.32 -31.88 10.97
C THR A 504 -31.70 -32.10 9.58
N ALA A 505 -31.75 -33.34 9.05
CA ALA A 505 -31.22 -33.67 7.73
C ALA A 505 -31.90 -32.93 6.56
N THR A 506 -33.02 -32.26 6.83
CA THR A 506 -33.82 -31.46 5.89
C THR A 506 -33.57 -29.96 6.01
N ASP A 507 -32.55 -29.52 6.75
CA ASP A 507 -32.21 -28.11 6.89
C ASP A 507 -31.02 -27.72 6.00
N CYS A 508 -31.18 -26.70 5.17
CA CYS A 508 -30.15 -26.08 4.32
C CYS A 508 -29.51 -24.82 4.95
N ASN A 509 -29.91 -24.44 6.16
CA ASN A 509 -29.40 -23.25 6.85
C ASN A 509 -29.48 -23.38 8.37
N PHE A 510 -28.33 -23.30 9.04
CA PHE A 510 -28.25 -23.18 10.49
C PHE A 510 -27.21 -22.13 10.92
N VAL A 511 -27.58 -20.84 10.88
CA VAL A 511 -26.84 -19.82 11.64
C VAL A 511 -27.84 -18.94 12.37
N ALA A 512 -27.86 -19.08 13.69
CA ALA A 512 -28.34 -18.04 14.59
C ALA A 512 -27.34 -16.87 14.56
N PHE A 513 -27.89 -15.68 14.32
CA PHE A 513 -27.18 -14.43 14.11
C PHE A 513 -26.22 -14.09 15.25
N THR A 514 -25.04 -13.59 14.89
CA THR A 514 -24.07 -13.09 15.85
C THR A 514 -24.18 -11.60 15.99
N ASN A 515 -23.57 -11.10 17.04
CA ASN A 515 -23.57 -9.75 17.60
C ASN A 515 -23.19 -8.57 16.66
N ASN A 516 -23.19 -8.75 15.33
CA ASN A 516 -23.40 -7.65 14.38
C ASN A 516 -24.76 -7.87 13.71
N SER A 517 -25.66 -6.91 13.81
CA SER A 517 -27.07 -7.07 13.46
C SER A 517 -27.38 -7.14 11.95
N SER A 518 -26.45 -7.48 11.05
CA SER A 518 -26.58 -7.13 9.62
C SER A 518 -26.41 -8.24 8.56
N HIS A 519 -25.93 -9.45 8.88
CA HIS A 519 -25.65 -10.46 7.83
C HIS A 519 -26.77 -11.50 7.68
N ARG A 520 -27.80 -11.17 6.90
CA ARG A 520 -28.75 -12.15 6.34
C ARG A 520 -28.08 -12.92 5.21
N LEU A 521 -28.34 -14.23 5.04
CA LEU A 521 -27.92 -14.99 3.84
C LEU A 521 -28.50 -14.42 2.54
N ILE A 522 -29.66 -13.76 2.64
CA ILE A 522 -30.37 -13.12 1.54
C ILE A 522 -30.56 -11.64 1.90
N ARG A 523 -30.13 -10.73 1.03
CA ARG A 523 -30.28 -9.29 1.19
C ARG A 523 -30.96 -8.65 -0.01
N GLN A 524 -31.41 -7.41 0.16
CA GLN A 524 -31.94 -6.58 -0.91
C GLN A 524 -30.92 -5.49 -1.23
N ASP A 525 -30.45 -5.46 -2.48
CA ASP A 525 -29.55 -4.42 -2.98
C ASP A 525 -30.28 -3.54 -4.00
N ILE A 526 -30.00 -2.24 -3.96
CA ILE A 526 -30.60 -1.26 -4.87
C ILE A 526 -29.59 -0.95 -5.97
N ASN A 527 -29.92 -1.26 -7.22
CA ASN A 527 -29.11 -0.84 -8.36
C ASN A 527 -29.18 0.69 -8.51
N PRO A 528 -28.06 1.43 -8.49
CA PRO A 528 -28.08 2.90 -8.51
C PRO A 528 -28.49 3.48 -9.87
N ASN A 529 -28.39 2.69 -10.95
CA ASN A 529 -28.69 3.14 -12.31
C ASN A 529 -30.15 2.86 -12.69
N THR A 530 -30.70 1.73 -12.23
CA THR A 530 -32.07 1.30 -12.57
C THR A 530 -33.07 1.47 -11.43
N PHE A 531 -32.59 1.76 -10.21
CA PHE A 531 -33.37 1.77 -8.96
C PHE A 531 -34.09 0.46 -8.66
N ALA A 532 -33.74 -0.63 -9.35
CA ALA A 532 -34.27 -1.96 -9.08
C ALA A 532 -33.77 -2.46 -7.72
N VAL A 533 -34.69 -3.00 -6.92
CA VAL A 533 -34.37 -3.71 -5.68
C VAL A 533 -34.27 -5.19 -6.02
N ASN A 534 -33.09 -5.79 -5.86
CA ASN A 534 -32.85 -7.20 -6.19
C ASN A 534 -32.51 -8.01 -4.95
N LEU A 535 -32.97 -9.25 -4.89
CA LEU A 535 -32.49 -10.24 -3.93
C LEU A 535 -31.11 -10.73 -4.34
N VAL A 536 -30.18 -10.72 -3.39
CA VAL A 536 -28.79 -11.17 -3.57
C VAL A 536 -28.38 -12.11 -2.44
N ASP A 537 -27.42 -12.98 -2.73
CA ASP A 537 -26.80 -13.83 -1.71
C ASP A 537 -25.65 -13.07 -1.03
N ALA A 538 -25.68 -12.99 0.30
CA ALA A 538 -24.66 -12.25 1.04
C ALA A 538 -23.25 -12.84 0.85
N GLY A 539 -22.28 -11.98 0.57
CA GLY A 539 -20.89 -12.37 0.32
C GLY A 539 -20.61 -12.89 -1.09
N TYR A 540 -21.61 -12.85 -1.99
CA TYR A 540 -21.47 -13.21 -3.40
C TYR A 540 -21.78 -11.98 -4.26
N PHE A 541 -20.84 -11.59 -5.12
CA PHE A 541 -21.00 -10.41 -5.96
C PHE A 541 -20.53 -10.70 -7.39
N ASN A 542 -21.27 -10.20 -8.36
CA ASN A 542 -20.79 -10.08 -9.73
C ASN A 542 -20.07 -8.74 -9.84
N ILE A 543 -18.75 -8.78 -9.97
CA ILE A 543 -17.92 -7.57 -10.05
C ILE A 543 -17.54 -7.17 -11.48
N GLY A 544 -18.08 -7.87 -12.48
CA GLY A 544 -17.80 -7.58 -13.89
C GLY A 544 -16.38 -7.94 -14.31
N VAL A 545 -15.82 -9.05 -13.78
CA VAL A 545 -14.55 -9.62 -14.31
C VAL A 545 -14.76 -10.16 -15.72
N ARG A 546 -15.93 -10.76 -15.98
CA ARG A 546 -16.35 -11.36 -17.24
C ARG A 546 -17.85 -11.12 -17.47
N SER A 547 -18.33 -11.44 -18.66
CA SER A 547 -19.77 -11.56 -18.93
C SER A 547 -20.37 -12.71 -18.11
N THR A 548 -21.60 -12.55 -17.63
CA THR A 548 -22.35 -13.60 -16.93
C THR A 548 -22.55 -14.87 -17.78
N SER A 549 -22.54 -14.73 -19.11
CA SER A 549 -22.63 -15.86 -20.05
C SER A 549 -21.43 -16.80 -19.97
N ASP A 550 -20.28 -16.31 -19.51
CA ASP A 550 -19.04 -17.07 -19.56
C ASP A 550 -18.90 -17.98 -18.35
N ASP A 551 -19.39 -17.53 -17.20
CA ASP A 551 -19.50 -18.32 -15.98
C ASP A 551 -20.66 -17.82 -15.11
N ILE A 552 -21.66 -18.69 -14.92
CA ILE A 552 -22.88 -18.37 -14.18
C ILE A 552 -22.64 -18.28 -12.66
N GLY A 553 -21.50 -18.78 -12.15
CA GLY A 553 -21.12 -18.71 -10.75
C GLY A 553 -22.20 -19.24 -9.79
N ARG A 554 -22.53 -18.43 -8.77
CA ARG A 554 -23.56 -18.70 -7.76
C ARG A 554 -24.96 -18.94 -8.34
N GLY A 555 -25.22 -18.43 -9.55
CA GLY A 555 -26.47 -18.61 -10.27
C GLY A 555 -26.73 -20.03 -10.78
N GLY A 556 -25.70 -20.89 -10.76
CA GLY A 556 -25.78 -22.28 -11.20
C GLY A 556 -26.63 -23.20 -10.33
N SER A 557 -26.62 -24.49 -10.68
CA SER A 557 -27.41 -25.54 -10.02
C SER A 557 -26.56 -26.73 -9.61
N ALA A 558 -26.97 -27.42 -8.54
CA ALA A 558 -26.44 -28.73 -8.18
C ALA A 558 -26.86 -29.80 -9.21
N PRO A 559 -26.23 -30.99 -9.23
CA PRO A 559 -26.61 -32.09 -10.11
C PRO A 559 -28.08 -32.53 -9.98
N SER A 560 -28.70 -32.30 -8.83
CA SER A 560 -30.14 -32.53 -8.60
C SER A 560 -31.06 -31.55 -9.35
N GLY A 561 -30.50 -30.53 -10.02
CA GLY A 561 -31.25 -29.46 -10.68
C GLY A 561 -31.67 -28.33 -9.73
N LEU A 562 -31.40 -28.44 -8.43
CA LEU A 562 -31.70 -27.38 -7.46
C LEU A 562 -30.67 -26.24 -7.55
N PRO A 563 -31.10 -24.97 -7.44
CA PRO A 563 -30.18 -23.83 -7.46
C PRO A 563 -29.16 -23.86 -6.32
N LEU A 564 -27.93 -23.38 -6.57
CA LEU A 564 -26.93 -23.13 -5.52
C LEU A 564 -27.28 -21.90 -4.68
N SER A 565 -27.97 -20.92 -5.29
CA SER A 565 -28.30 -19.65 -4.66
C SER A 565 -29.33 -19.79 -3.53
N PHE A 566 -29.07 -19.14 -2.38
CA PHE A 566 -30.02 -19.07 -1.28
C PHE A 566 -31.26 -18.28 -1.64
N SER A 567 -31.11 -17.19 -2.40
CA SER A 567 -32.22 -16.37 -2.90
C SER A 567 -33.14 -17.16 -3.83
N LYS A 568 -32.57 -17.91 -4.79
CA LYS A 568 -33.35 -18.79 -5.69
C LYS A 568 -34.04 -19.91 -4.90
N LEU A 569 -33.36 -20.55 -3.95
CA LEU A 569 -33.95 -21.57 -3.09
C LEU A 569 -35.09 -21.00 -2.23
N ALA A 570 -34.92 -19.84 -1.60
CA ALA A 570 -35.96 -19.24 -0.78
C ALA A 570 -37.22 -18.90 -1.58
N LEU A 571 -37.06 -18.51 -2.85
CA LEU A 571 -38.17 -18.30 -3.77
C LEU A 571 -38.91 -19.61 -4.09
N LEU A 572 -38.20 -20.66 -4.48
CA LEU A 572 -38.79 -21.98 -4.75
C LEU A 572 -39.55 -22.50 -3.52
N ARG A 573 -39.01 -22.27 -2.32
CA ARG A 573 -39.73 -22.60 -1.09
C ARG A 573 -41.00 -21.79 -0.90
N ALA A 574 -40.94 -20.48 -1.09
CA ALA A 574 -42.12 -19.62 -0.95
C ALA A 574 -43.25 -20.04 -1.92
N GLN A 575 -42.89 -20.73 -3.01
CA GLN A 575 -43.80 -21.32 -3.99
C GLN A 575 -44.21 -22.77 -3.66
N GLY A 576 -43.73 -23.35 -2.56
CA GLY A 576 -44.03 -24.73 -2.16
C GLY A 576 -43.31 -25.80 -2.98
N GLN A 577 -42.22 -25.44 -3.68
CA GLN A 577 -41.53 -26.31 -4.64
C GLN A 577 -40.24 -26.94 -4.11
N LEU A 578 -39.89 -26.74 -2.83
CA LEU A 578 -38.68 -27.33 -2.24
C LEU A 578 -38.97 -28.46 -1.27
N PRO A 579 -38.14 -29.52 -1.28
CA PRO A 579 -38.29 -30.68 -0.39
C PRO A 579 -37.78 -30.42 1.04
N PHE A 580 -37.30 -29.21 1.33
CA PHE A 580 -36.67 -28.88 2.61
C PHE A 580 -37.11 -27.52 3.17
N ALA A 581 -36.88 -27.36 4.47
CA ALA A 581 -37.48 -26.31 5.28
C ALA A 581 -36.56 -25.09 5.50
N THR A 582 -35.60 -24.79 4.62
CA THR A 582 -34.77 -23.55 4.60
C THR A 582 -34.05 -23.40 3.25
N PRO A 583 -33.60 -22.21 2.82
CA PRO A 583 -33.76 -20.87 3.41
C PRO A 583 -35.18 -20.28 3.28
N LEU A 584 -35.45 -19.13 3.92
CA LEU A 584 -36.73 -18.39 3.87
C LEU A 584 -36.51 -16.93 3.47
N LEU A 585 -37.51 -16.32 2.83
CA LEU A 585 -37.51 -14.90 2.50
C LEU A 585 -37.75 -13.97 3.70
N ASN A 586 -38.13 -14.45 4.90
CA ASN A 586 -38.24 -13.68 6.16
C ASN A 586 -38.73 -12.22 6.02
N GLY A 587 -39.94 -12.05 5.48
CA GLY A 587 -40.59 -10.74 5.29
C GLY A 587 -40.17 -9.97 4.03
N LEU A 588 -39.33 -10.56 3.17
CA LEU A 588 -39.00 -10.00 1.86
C LEU A 588 -40.09 -10.35 0.81
N PRO A 589 -40.44 -9.44 -0.12
CA PRO A 589 -41.45 -9.70 -1.15
C PRO A 589 -41.04 -10.75 -2.17
N ILE A 590 -41.95 -11.66 -2.52
CA ILE A 590 -41.76 -12.75 -3.50
C ILE A 590 -41.54 -12.21 -4.93
N ALA A 591 -42.07 -11.03 -5.26
CA ALA A 591 -41.96 -10.42 -6.60
C ALA A 591 -40.62 -9.71 -6.86
N THR A 592 -39.70 -9.70 -5.90
CA THR A 592 -38.39 -9.04 -6.04
C THR A 592 -37.52 -9.85 -7.01
N PRO A 593 -36.95 -9.24 -8.07
CA PRO A 593 -36.01 -9.93 -8.97
C PRO A 593 -34.80 -10.46 -8.20
N ILE A 594 -34.16 -11.51 -8.71
CA ILE A 594 -32.96 -12.13 -8.10
C ILE A 594 -31.75 -11.80 -8.97
N ASN A 595 -30.69 -11.28 -8.38
CA ASN A 595 -29.43 -10.98 -9.04
C ASN A 595 -28.29 -11.78 -8.37
N VAL A 596 -28.01 -12.97 -8.90
CA VAL A 596 -26.98 -13.90 -8.39
C VAL A 596 -26.18 -14.54 -9.52
N ASP A 597 -26.52 -14.24 -10.77
CA ASP A 597 -25.90 -14.83 -11.94
C ASP A 597 -24.56 -14.12 -12.23
N GLY A 598 -23.50 -14.90 -12.40
CA GLY A 598 -22.12 -14.40 -12.49
C GLY A 598 -21.58 -13.86 -11.16
N ALA A 599 -22.27 -14.12 -10.04
CA ALA A 599 -21.79 -13.74 -8.72
C ALA A 599 -20.84 -14.79 -8.13
N PHE A 600 -19.75 -14.34 -7.52
CA PHE A 600 -18.75 -15.19 -6.89
C PHE A 600 -18.49 -14.78 -5.45
N LYS A 601 -18.08 -15.75 -4.64
CA LYS A 601 -17.70 -15.56 -3.25
C LYS A 601 -16.62 -14.49 -3.15
N THR A 602 -16.81 -13.50 -2.29
CA THR A 602 -15.75 -12.55 -1.95
C THR A 602 -14.57 -13.30 -1.33
N PRO A 603 -13.37 -13.30 -1.95
CA PRO A 603 -12.22 -13.98 -1.37
C PRO A 603 -11.71 -13.21 -0.15
N GLY A 604 -11.14 -13.91 0.82
CA GLY A 604 -10.33 -13.27 1.86
C GLY A 604 -9.05 -12.67 1.25
N LEU A 605 -8.54 -11.59 1.84
CA LEU A 605 -7.37 -10.86 1.30
C LEU A 605 -6.07 -11.10 2.08
N ARG A 606 -6.07 -12.02 3.05
CA ARG A 606 -4.86 -12.42 3.76
C ARG A 606 -3.94 -13.18 2.82
N ASN A 607 -2.65 -12.88 2.86
CA ASN A 607 -1.62 -13.41 1.97
C ASN A 607 -1.85 -13.14 0.48
N VAL A 608 -2.67 -12.14 0.13
CA VAL A 608 -3.03 -11.85 -1.27
C VAL A 608 -1.80 -11.54 -2.13
N GLU A 609 -0.72 -11.02 -1.55
CA GLU A 609 0.56 -10.84 -2.25
C GLU A 609 1.12 -12.14 -2.87
N LEU A 610 0.85 -13.29 -2.26
CA LEU A 610 1.46 -14.58 -2.59
C LEU A 610 0.62 -15.44 -3.55
N THR A 611 -0.58 -14.98 -3.93
CA THR A 611 -1.59 -15.83 -4.58
C THR A 611 -1.97 -15.36 -5.99
N ALA A 612 -1.10 -14.63 -6.68
CA ALA A 612 -1.30 -14.28 -8.09
C ALA A 612 -1.30 -15.54 -8.98
N PRO A 613 -2.10 -15.63 -10.06
CA PRO A 613 -2.95 -14.58 -10.59
C PRO A 613 -4.25 -14.40 -9.79
N TYR A 614 -4.98 -13.31 -10.04
CA TYR A 614 -6.12 -12.86 -9.25
C TYR A 614 -7.46 -13.06 -9.95
N PHE A 615 -8.53 -12.99 -9.16
CA PHE A 615 -9.93 -13.27 -9.56
C PHE A 615 -10.21 -14.76 -9.83
N HIS A 616 -11.50 -15.10 -9.94
CA HIS A 616 -11.96 -16.48 -10.14
C HIS A 616 -11.48 -17.11 -11.46
N ASN A 617 -11.05 -16.30 -12.42
CA ASN A 617 -10.54 -16.73 -13.73
C ASN A 617 -9.04 -16.44 -13.92
N GLY A 618 -8.35 -15.88 -12.92
CA GLY A 618 -6.94 -15.52 -13.07
C GLY A 618 -6.68 -14.31 -13.98
N ASN A 619 -7.65 -13.40 -14.15
CA ASN A 619 -7.54 -12.27 -15.09
C ASN A 619 -6.32 -11.35 -14.89
N ALA A 620 -5.85 -11.14 -13.66
CA ALA A 620 -4.78 -10.19 -13.36
C ALA A 620 -3.55 -10.87 -12.75
N PHE A 621 -2.35 -10.39 -13.08
CA PHE A 621 -1.08 -10.90 -12.57
C PHE A 621 -0.58 -10.14 -11.34
N SER A 622 -0.87 -8.84 -11.25
CA SER A 622 -0.38 -7.98 -10.16
C SER A 622 -1.50 -7.35 -9.34
N LEU A 623 -1.22 -7.03 -8.07
CA LEU A 623 -2.15 -6.27 -7.22
C LEU A 623 -2.47 -4.89 -7.82
N GLN A 624 -1.52 -4.32 -8.56
CA GLN A 624 -1.70 -3.06 -9.27
C GLN A 624 -2.82 -3.18 -10.33
N GLU A 625 -2.81 -4.24 -11.15
CA GLU A 625 -3.87 -4.52 -12.12
C GLU A 625 -5.23 -4.78 -11.45
N VAL A 626 -5.25 -5.40 -10.27
CA VAL A 626 -6.46 -5.57 -9.45
C VAL A 626 -7.00 -4.21 -9.00
N VAL A 627 -6.13 -3.30 -8.53
CA VAL A 627 -6.56 -1.94 -8.15
C VAL A 627 -7.09 -1.18 -9.37
N GLU A 628 -6.40 -1.27 -10.51
CA GLU A 628 -6.83 -0.66 -11.78
C GLU A 628 -8.22 -1.16 -12.22
N PHE A 629 -8.48 -2.46 -12.10
CA PHE A 629 -9.80 -3.06 -12.35
C PHE A 629 -10.92 -2.37 -11.55
N TYR A 630 -10.72 -2.18 -10.24
CA TYR A 630 -11.70 -1.48 -9.42
C TYR A 630 -11.78 0.02 -9.72
N THR A 631 -10.70 0.66 -10.18
CA THR A 631 -10.74 2.10 -10.53
C THR A 631 -11.69 2.40 -11.68
N ARG A 632 -11.84 1.49 -12.65
CA ARG A 632 -12.76 1.60 -13.78
C ARG A 632 -14.16 0.99 -13.53
N GLY A 633 -14.35 0.35 -12.38
CA GLY A 633 -15.65 -0.22 -11.96
C GLY A 633 -15.93 -1.61 -12.52
N GLY A 634 -14.89 -2.38 -12.83
CA GLY A 634 -14.97 -3.67 -13.51
C GLY A 634 -14.72 -3.57 -15.02
N ASP A 635 -14.45 -4.73 -15.64
CA ASP A 635 -14.16 -4.85 -17.06
C ASP A 635 -15.46 -4.86 -17.91
N PHE A 636 -16.58 -5.29 -17.30
CA PHE A 636 -17.90 -5.40 -17.92
C PHE A 636 -18.94 -4.53 -17.18
N PRO A 637 -18.82 -3.19 -17.17
CA PRO A 637 -19.64 -2.31 -16.34
C PRO A 637 -21.12 -2.18 -16.80
N ASN A 638 -21.47 -2.70 -17.98
CA ASN A 638 -22.84 -2.76 -18.50
C ASN A 638 -23.54 -4.09 -18.20
N ASN A 639 -22.91 -5.00 -17.44
CA ASN A 639 -23.52 -6.26 -17.08
C ASN A 639 -24.80 -6.00 -16.26
N PRO A 640 -25.98 -6.51 -16.67
CA PRO A 640 -27.24 -6.30 -15.93
C PRO A 640 -27.20 -6.89 -14.53
N GLU A 641 -26.39 -7.93 -14.32
CA GLU A 641 -26.19 -8.61 -13.04
C GLU A 641 -25.08 -7.95 -12.19
N LEU A 642 -24.44 -6.87 -12.67
CA LEU A 642 -23.36 -6.20 -11.93
C LEU A 642 -23.85 -5.74 -10.55
N ALA A 643 -23.05 -6.04 -9.52
CA ALA A 643 -23.36 -5.63 -8.15
C ALA A 643 -23.46 -4.11 -8.04
N ALA A 644 -24.47 -3.61 -7.33
CA ALA A 644 -24.74 -2.18 -7.19
C ALA A 644 -23.54 -1.36 -6.67
N ALA A 645 -22.75 -1.97 -5.78
CA ALA A 645 -21.55 -1.37 -5.20
C ALA A 645 -20.40 -1.18 -6.20
N MET A 646 -20.43 -1.85 -7.36
CA MET A 646 -19.40 -1.79 -8.38
C MET A 646 -19.55 -0.53 -9.22
N GLN A 647 -19.07 0.57 -8.67
CA GLN A 647 -18.92 1.85 -9.33
C GLN A 647 -17.43 2.21 -9.45
N PRO A 648 -17.04 2.97 -10.48
CA PRO A 648 -15.65 3.42 -10.60
C PRO A 648 -15.18 4.16 -9.35
N ILE A 649 -14.05 3.72 -8.79
CA ILE A 649 -13.46 4.34 -7.60
C ILE A 649 -12.72 5.63 -8.01
N ARG A 650 -13.47 6.72 -8.14
CA ARG A 650 -13.00 8.01 -8.70
C ARG A 650 -11.78 8.60 -8.00
N ASN A 651 -11.62 8.36 -6.69
CA ASN A 651 -10.49 8.85 -5.90
C ASN A 651 -9.19 8.04 -6.11
N LEU A 652 -9.26 6.90 -6.82
CA LEU A 652 -8.10 6.11 -7.25
C LEU A 652 -7.80 6.27 -8.76
N ARG A 653 -8.80 6.61 -9.58
CA ARG A 653 -8.62 6.79 -11.02
C ARG A 653 -7.66 7.94 -11.34
N GLY A 654 -6.64 7.69 -12.17
CA GLY A 654 -5.57 8.66 -12.46
C GLY A 654 -4.73 9.08 -11.25
N GLN A 655 -4.71 8.30 -10.16
CA GLN A 655 -4.02 8.63 -8.90
C GLN A 655 -2.99 7.55 -8.52
N PRO A 656 -1.87 7.39 -9.27
CA PRO A 656 -0.92 6.29 -9.09
C PRO A 656 -0.34 6.20 -7.67
N GLY A 657 -0.13 7.35 -6.99
CA GLY A 657 0.34 7.35 -5.60
C GLY A 657 -0.65 6.71 -4.61
N LYS A 658 -1.96 6.95 -4.80
CA LYS A 658 -2.99 6.35 -3.94
C LYS A 658 -3.21 4.87 -4.26
N GLN A 659 -3.07 4.49 -5.53
CA GLN A 659 -3.10 3.08 -5.94
C GLN A 659 -1.93 2.33 -5.31
N ALA A 660 -0.71 2.90 -5.36
CA ALA A 660 0.47 2.33 -4.72
C ALA A 660 0.30 2.20 -3.20
N ASP A 661 -0.23 3.23 -2.52
CA ASP A 661 -0.54 3.16 -1.08
C ASP A 661 -1.47 1.98 -0.75
N LEU A 662 -2.53 1.77 -1.55
CA LEU A 662 -3.45 0.64 -1.39
C LEU A 662 -2.76 -0.72 -1.63
N VAL A 663 -1.90 -0.81 -2.65
CA VAL A 663 -1.10 -2.02 -2.90
C VAL A 663 -0.18 -2.33 -1.72
N GLU A 664 0.48 -1.32 -1.14
CA GLU A 664 1.33 -1.52 0.05
C GLU A 664 0.52 -2.00 1.26
N PHE A 665 -0.71 -1.51 1.44
CA PHE A 665 -1.60 -2.07 2.45
C PHE A 665 -1.94 -3.55 2.19
N LEU A 666 -2.25 -3.93 0.95
CA LEU A 666 -2.57 -5.32 0.61
C LEU A 666 -1.37 -6.27 0.86
N LYS A 667 -0.13 -5.82 0.62
CA LYS A 667 1.09 -6.57 0.99
C LYS A 667 1.27 -6.72 2.49
N ALA A 668 0.85 -5.72 3.27
CA ALA A 668 0.87 -5.79 4.72
C ALA A 668 -0.11 -6.82 5.34
N LEU A 669 -0.92 -7.48 4.51
CA LEU A 669 -1.79 -8.59 4.88
C LEU A 669 -1.12 -9.97 4.70
N THR A 670 0.19 -10.02 4.44
CA THR A 670 0.95 -11.26 4.30
C THR A 670 1.54 -11.70 5.65
N ASP A 671 1.33 -12.96 6.00
CA ASP A 671 1.90 -13.60 7.18
C ASP A 671 3.22 -14.29 6.79
N GLU A 672 4.29 -13.92 7.48
CA GLU A 672 5.62 -14.45 7.15
C GLU A 672 5.74 -15.94 7.43
N ARG A 673 4.87 -16.54 8.25
CA ARG A 673 4.83 -18.01 8.38
C ARG A 673 4.36 -18.68 7.10
N VAL A 674 3.43 -18.05 6.38
CA VAL A 674 2.96 -18.55 5.07
C VAL A 674 4.05 -18.41 4.02
N ARG A 675 4.71 -17.24 3.95
CA ARG A 675 5.83 -17.01 3.02
C ARG A 675 6.97 -18.01 3.22
N ASN A 676 7.25 -18.31 4.49
CA ASN A 676 8.36 -19.17 4.88
C ASN A 676 7.97 -20.64 5.06
N GLU A 677 6.72 -21.03 4.76
CA GLU A 677 6.22 -22.42 4.90
C GLU A 677 6.51 -22.99 6.30
N SER A 678 6.40 -22.15 7.34
CA SER A 678 6.60 -22.56 8.72
C SER A 678 5.27 -22.87 9.39
N ALA A 679 5.31 -23.62 10.50
CA ALA A 679 4.10 -24.09 11.17
C ALA A 679 3.08 -22.96 11.42
N PRO A 680 1.78 -23.20 11.12
CA PRO A 680 1.18 -24.48 10.71
C PRO A 680 1.21 -24.77 9.19
N PHE A 681 1.93 -23.97 8.40
CA PHE A 681 1.97 -24.04 6.92
C PHE A 681 3.11 -24.93 6.37
N ASP A 682 3.80 -25.65 7.25
CA ASP A 682 4.79 -26.65 6.87
C ASP A 682 4.14 -27.86 6.21
N HIS A 683 4.86 -28.55 5.33
CA HIS A 683 4.29 -29.58 4.48
C HIS A 683 5.25 -30.70 4.06
N PRO A 684 4.73 -31.88 3.68
CA PRO A 684 5.48 -32.91 2.96
C PRO A 684 6.08 -32.41 1.64
N GLU A 685 7.05 -33.15 1.11
CA GLU A 685 7.56 -32.95 -0.25
C GLU A 685 6.44 -33.12 -1.29
N LEU A 686 6.52 -32.41 -2.40
CA LEU A 686 5.54 -32.52 -3.48
C LEU A 686 6.22 -32.42 -4.85
N PHE A 687 5.78 -33.23 -5.82
CA PHE A 687 6.21 -33.11 -7.21
C PHE A 687 5.07 -32.52 -8.04
N ILE A 688 5.23 -31.27 -8.45
CA ILE A 688 4.18 -30.47 -9.08
C ILE A 688 4.37 -30.54 -10.60
N PRO A 689 3.37 -31.04 -11.37
CA PRO A 689 3.43 -30.98 -12.83
C PRO A 689 3.45 -29.55 -13.33
N SER A 690 4.28 -29.24 -14.33
CA SER A 690 4.42 -27.92 -14.96
C SER A 690 4.55 -28.05 -16.47
N GLY A 691 3.50 -28.60 -17.09
CA GLY A 691 3.47 -28.85 -18.53
C GLY A 691 4.28 -30.08 -18.92
N VAL A 692 4.58 -30.19 -20.22
CA VAL A 692 5.30 -31.34 -20.79
C VAL A 692 6.55 -30.91 -21.56
N ASP A 693 7.52 -31.82 -21.64
CA ASP A 693 8.72 -31.67 -22.47
C ASP A 693 8.47 -31.99 -23.96
N ALA A 694 9.52 -32.00 -24.77
CA ALA A 694 9.42 -32.30 -26.20
C ALA A 694 8.99 -33.75 -26.50
N GLY A 695 9.08 -34.66 -25.51
CA GLY A 695 8.63 -36.04 -25.59
C GLY A 695 7.26 -36.28 -24.95
N ASN A 696 6.51 -35.22 -24.63
CA ASN A 696 5.21 -35.28 -23.91
C ASN A 696 5.27 -35.93 -22.52
N SER A 697 6.44 -35.96 -21.88
CA SER A 697 6.58 -36.37 -20.48
C SER A 697 6.35 -35.16 -19.57
N ASP A 698 5.74 -35.37 -18.41
CA ASP A 698 5.48 -34.28 -17.46
C ASP A 698 6.80 -33.70 -16.94
N ILE A 699 6.90 -32.37 -16.97
CA ILE A 699 7.96 -31.63 -16.30
C ILE A 699 7.55 -31.46 -14.84
N LEU A 700 8.36 -31.95 -13.90
CA LEU A 700 8.06 -31.90 -12.48
C LEU A 700 8.90 -30.86 -11.76
N LEU A 701 8.23 -30.00 -11.00
CA LEU A 701 8.85 -29.09 -10.04
C LEU A 701 8.85 -29.75 -8.67
N THR A 702 10.02 -29.88 -8.05
CA THR A 702 10.14 -30.45 -6.70
C THR A 702 9.98 -29.35 -5.66
N LEU A 703 8.95 -29.47 -4.84
CA LEU A 703 8.79 -28.70 -3.60
C LEU A 703 9.30 -29.57 -2.44
N ALA A 704 10.35 -29.12 -1.76
CA ALA A 704 10.96 -29.88 -0.66
C ALA A 704 10.03 -29.98 0.56
N ALA A 705 10.20 -31.03 1.37
CA ALA A 705 9.49 -31.14 2.64
C ALA A 705 9.99 -30.08 3.65
N THR A 706 9.06 -29.41 4.33
CA THR A 706 9.33 -28.38 5.33
C THR A 706 8.89 -28.85 6.72
N GLY A 707 9.62 -28.43 7.76
CA GLY A 707 9.31 -28.74 9.16
C GLY A 707 8.70 -27.53 9.87
N GLY A 708 7.88 -27.79 10.88
CA GLY A 708 7.29 -26.78 11.75
C GLY A 708 8.23 -26.09 12.74
N GLY A 709 9.51 -26.47 12.76
CA GLY A 709 10.55 -25.66 13.37
C GLY A 709 11.12 -24.69 12.33
N PRO A 710 11.55 -23.47 12.70
CA PRO A 710 12.47 -22.75 11.83
C PRO A 710 13.62 -23.72 11.51
N ALA A 711 14.13 -23.69 10.27
CA ALA A 711 15.42 -24.32 9.98
C ALA A 711 16.40 -23.99 11.13
N PRO A 712 17.34 -24.88 11.51
CA PRO A 712 18.48 -24.44 12.30
C PRO A 712 19.10 -23.30 11.52
N VAL A 713 18.79 -22.07 11.91
CA VAL A 713 19.49 -20.92 11.42
C VAL A 713 20.89 -21.12 11.99
N PRO A 714 21.95 -21.20 11.16
CA PRO A 714 23.30 -21.14 11.68
C PRO A 714 23.41 -19.99 12.69
N PRO A 715 24.35 -20.04 13.67
CA PRO A 715 24.52 -18.93 14.60
C PRO A 715 24.60 -17.63 13.79
N ALA A 716 23.85 -16.62 14.23
CA ALA A 716 23.62 -15.41 13.45
C ALA A 716 24.95 -14.78 13.08
N LEU A 717 25.35 -14.85 11.80
CA LEU A 717 26.62 -14.28 11.37
C LEU A 717 26.52 -12.75 11.50
N VAL A 718 27.11 -12.19 12.56
CA VAL A 718 27.13 -10.74 12.77
C VAL A 718 28.32 -10.15 12.02
N LEU A 719 28.05 -9.50 10.87
CA LEU A 719 29.07 -8.73 10.15
C LEU A 719 28.79 -7.24 10.31
N LEU A 720 29.76 -6.47 10.80
CA LEU A 720 29.73 -5.00 10.81
C LEU A 720 30.15 -4.46 9.45
N ASN A 721 29.38 -3.55 8.87
CA ASN A 721 29.72 -2.94 7.59
C ASN A 721 29.40 -1.42 7.59
N PRO A 722 30.39 -0.54 7.31
CA PRO A 722 31.83 -0.79 7.24
C PRO A 722 32.47 -1.00 8.63
N ALA A 723 33.72 -1.46 8.66
CA ALA A 723 34.52 -1.50 9.89
C ALA A 723 34.55 -0.12 10.56
N LEU A 724 34.16 -0.06 11.84
CA LEU A 724 33.99 1.19 12.57
C LEU A 724 35.34 1.92 12.75
N PRO A 725 35.37 3.26 12.67
CA PRO A 725 36.58 4.02 12.95
C PRO A 725 36.94 3.86 14.44
N VAL A 726 38.14 3.34 14.72
CA VAL A 726 38.72 3.23 16.08
C VAL A 726 39.24 4.60 16.58
N ALA A 727 39.03 5.67 15.80
CA ALA A 727 39.53 7.00 16.12
C ALA A 727 38.56 7.73 17.08
N PRO A 728 39.08 8.47 18.08
CA PRO A 728 38.26 9.35 18.92
C PRO A 728 37.43 10.32 18.08
N SER A 729 36.17 10.51 18.45
CA SER A 729 35.18 11.27 17.68
C SER A 729 34.46 12.30 18.55
N THR A 730 34.00 13.41 17.99
CA THR A 730 33.12 14.38 18.69
C THR A 730 31.64 14.05 18.52
N LEU A 731 31.30 12.98 17.78
CA LEU A 731 29.93 12.56 17.55
C LEU A 731 29.34 11.90 18.81
N THR A 732 28.23 12.44 19.29
CA THR A 732 27.41 11.83 20.38
C THR A 732 26.41 10.81 19.85
N SER A 733 26.45 10.53 18.55
CA SER A 733 25.67 9.49 17.89
C SER A 733 26.53 8.66 16.95
N LEU A 734 26.32 7.35 16.93
CA LEU A 734 27.02 6.42 16.07
C LEU A 734 26.00 5.60 15.27
N ALA A 735 26.05 5.71 13.94
CA ALA A 735 25.33 4.83 13.06
C ALA A 735 26.06 3.48 13.00
N LEU A 736 25.41 2.46 13.53
CA LEU A 736 25.83 1.07 13.42
C LEU A 736 25.00 0.41 12.33
N SER A 737 25.64 -0.36 11.48
CA SER A 737 24.98 -1.20 10.49
C SER A 737 25.75 -2.47 10.26
N GLY A 738 25.03 -3.50 9.85
CA GLY A 738 25.62 -4.79 9.57
C GLY A 738 24.65 -5.72 8.87
N THR A 739 25.10 -6.94 8.66
CA THR A 739 24.25 -8.03 8.21
C THR A 739 24.09 -9.06 9.32
N VAL A 740 22.90 -9.64 9.40
CA VAL A 740 22.52 -10.76 10.27
C VAL A 740 21.49 -11.63 9.53
N ASP A 741 21.19 -12.81 10.05
CA ASP A 741 20.07 -13.59 9.54
C ASP A 741 18.74 -12.84 9.70
N ALA A 742 17.84 -13.00 8.74
CA ALA A 742 16.59 -12.24 8.68
C ALA A 742 15.64 -12.48 9.86
N SER A 743 15.80 -13.61 10.56
CA SER A 743 15.05 -13.96 11.77
C SER A 743 15.75 -13.55 13.07
N ALA A 744 16.97 -12.98 12.99
CA ALA A 744 17.71 -12.58 14.17
C ALA A 744 17.11 -11.33 14.82
N THR A 745 17.15 -11.27 16.14
CA THR A 745 17.03 -10.03 16.91
C THR A 745 18.42 -9.51 17.20
N VAL A 746 18.67 -8.24 16.89
CA VAL A 746 19.93 -7.58 17.25
C VAL A 746 19.69 -6.68 18.46
N GLU A 747 20.39 -6.98 19.54
CA GLU A 747 20.43 -6.21 20.78
C GLU A 747 21.71 -5.37 20.80
N VAL A 748 21.60 -4.08 21.07
CA VAL A 748 22.76 -3.19 21.21
C VAL A 748 22.73 -2.54 22.59
N THR A 749 23.82 -2.69 23.32
CA THR A 749 24.00 -2.20 24.69
C THR A 749 25.18 -1.26 24.72
N VAL A 750 25.03 -0.09 25.33
CA VAL A 750 26.12 0.86 25.53
C VAL A 750 26.49 0.87 27.00
N ASN A 751 27.74 0.57 27.32
CA ASN A 751 28.26 0.43 28.68
C ASN A 751 27.41 -0.56 29.50
N ALA A 752 26.74 -0.08 30.54
CA ALA A 752 25.83 -0.86 31.39
C ALA A 752 24.38 -0.33 31.34
N PHE A 753 24.01 0.40 30.28
CA PHE A 753 22.64 0.90 30.10
C PHE A 753 21.70 -0.21 29.61
N ALA A 754 20.39 0.07 29.68
CA ALA A 754 19.38 -0.84 29.18
C ALA A 754 19.57 -1.08 27.66
N PRO A 755 19.39 -2.34 27.20
CA PRO A 755 19.61 -2.69 25.81
C PRO A 755 18.58 -2.07 24.88
N VAL A 756 19.02 -1.77 23.66
CA VAL A 756 18.18 -1.24 22.57
C VAL A 756 18.17 -2.24 21.42
N PHE A 757 16.99 -2.65 20.99
CA PHE A 757 16.85 -3.57 19.87
C PHE A 757 16.94 -2.83 18.54
N ALA A 758 17.88 -3.26 17.68
CA ALA A 758 18.02 -2.75 16.33
C ALA A 758 17.03 -3.46 15.39
N PRO A 759 16.33 -2.72 14.52
CA PRO A 759 15.46 -3.31 13.51
C PRO A 759 16.28 -4.09 12.47
N VAL A 760 15.85 -5.32 12.18
CA VAL A 760 16.41 -6.17 11.12
C VAL A 760 15.45 -6.14 9.94
N THR A 761 15.95 -5.76 8.76
CA THR A 761 15.20 -5.67 7.48
C THR A 761 15.89 -6.53 6.44
N GLY A 762 15.21 -7.59 5.97
CA GLY A 762 15.87 -8.62 5.18
C GLY A 762 17.02 -9.21 5.98
N THR A 763 18.25 -9.16 5.47
CA THR A 763 19.46 -9.60 6.18
C THR A 763 20.29 -8.45 6.74
N THR A 764 19.76 -7.23 6.77
CA THR A 764 20.49 -6.04 7.20
C THR A 764 19.91 -5.50 8.49
N TRP A 765 20.75 -4.96 9.35
CA TRP A 765 20.32 -4.22 10.53
C TRP A 765 21.02 -2.87 10.55
N SER A 766 20.34 -1.88 11.09
CA SER A 766 20.95 -0.58 11.34
C SER A 766 20.34 0.04 12.59
N LEU A 767 21.19 0.64 13.41
CA LEU A 767 20.77 1.38 14.59
C LEU A 767 21.64 2.63 14.72
N ASN A 768 20.99 3.78 14.87
CA ASN A 768 21.69 4.98 15.28
C ASN A 768 21.68 5.06 16.81
N VAL A 769 22.81 4.74 17.43
CA VAL A 769 22.99 4.89 18.87
C VAL A 769 23.14 6.39 19.14
N THR A 770 22.26 6.99 19.93
CA THR A 770 22.29 8.44 20.24
C THR A 770 22.52 8.67 21.72
N GLY A 771 23.07 9.84 22.07
CA GLY A 771 23.31 10.21 23.47
C GLY A 771 24.51 9.51 24.09
N LEU A 772 25.52 9.13 23.29
CA LEU A 772 26.76 8.58 23.81
C LEU A 772 27.43 9.60 24.77
N PRO A 773 27.72 9.21 26.02
CA PRO A 773 28.37 10.11 26.96
C PRO A 773 29.81 10.41 26.54
N VAL A 774 30.28 11.61 26.88
CA VAL A 774 31.68 12.02 26.69
C VAL A 774 32.59 11.09 27.50
N GLY A 775 33.67 10.63 26.88
CA GLY A 775 34.60 9.64 27.42
C GLY A 775 34.57 8.30 26.68
N ASN A 776 35.13 7.26 27.31
CA ASN A 776 35.21 5.92 26.72
C ASN A 776 33.86 5.18 26.84
N ASN A 777 33.42 4.60 25.74
CA ASN A 777 32.20 3.82 25.63
C ASN A 777 32.50 2.42 25.10
N THR A 778 31.96 1.41 25.76
CA THR A 778 31.90 0.03 25.27
C THR A 778 30.52 -0.23 24.69
N ILE A 779 30.42 -0.54 23.41
CA ILE A 779 29.17 -0.87 22.73
C ILE A 779 29.17 -2.38 22.46
N THR A 780 28.25 -3.11 23.08
CA THR A 780 28.07 -4.55 22.91
C THR A 780 26.89 -4.80 21.98
N ILE A 781 27.09 -5.59 20.93
CA ILE A 781 26.07 -5.95 19.95
C ILE A 781 25.88 -7.46 20.03
N THR A 782 24.68 -7.91 20.36
CA THR A 782 24.33 -9.32 20.51
C THR A 782 23.24 -9.67 19.52
N ALA A 783 23.51 -10.60 18.59
CA ALA A 783 22.49 -11.13 17.70
C ALA A 783 22.01 -12.49 18.20
N SER A 784 20.69 -12.68 18.25
CA SER A 784 20.06 -13.92 18.70
C SER A 784 19.03 -14.37 17.67
N THR A 785 19.05 -15.63 17.26
CA THR A 785 17.98 -16.24 16.44
C THR A 785 17.07 -17.10 17.33
N PRO A 786 15.76 -17.22 17.03
CA PRO A 786 14.88 -18.11 17.77
C PRO A 786 15.41 -19.55 17.78
N GLY A 787 15.87 -20.02 18.95
CA GLY A 787 16.44 -21.36 19.14
C GLY A 787 17.94 -21.50 18.87
N GLY A 788 18.64 -20.44 18.44
CA GLY A 788 20.09 -20.41 18.24
C GLY A 788 20.86 -19.86 19.45
N ALA A 789 22.16 -20.16 19.54
CA ALA A 789 23.04 -19.52 20.52
C ALA A 789 23.34 -18.06 20.11
N PRO A 790 23.36 -17.10 21.04
CA PRO A 790 23.63 -15.70 20.71
C PRO A 790 25.09 -15.48 20.30
N GLU A 791 25.33 -14.70 19.25
CA GLU A 791 26.65 -14.19 18.89
C GLU A 791 26.81 -12.75 19.39
N THR A 792 28.01 -12.38 19.87
CA THR A 792 28.25 -11.04 20.44
C THR A 792 29.55 -10.43 19.93
N ILE A 793 29.49 -9.14 19.57
CA ILE A 793 30.62 -8.28 19.20
C ILE A 793 30.69 -7.10 20.17
N ALA A 794 31.89 -6.76 20.65
CA ALA A 794 32.12 -5.56 21.44
C ALA A 794 32.97 -4.54 20.67
N VAL A 795 32.55 -3.28 20.68
CA VAL A 795 33.19 -2.13 20.03
C VAL A 795 33.58 -1.12 21.10
N GLN A 796 34.78 -0.54 20.99
CA GLN A 796 35.23 0.55 21.85
C GLN A 796 35.21 1.87 21.07
N LEU A 797 34.62 2.92 21.66
CA LEU A 797 34.56 4.27 21.09
C LEU A 797 34.84 5.33 22.15
N THR A 798 35.76 6.26 21.88
CA THR A 798 35.99 7.44 22.72
C THR A 798 35.28 8.65 22.13
N VAL A 799 34.34 9.23 22.88
CA VAL A 799 33.68 10.50 22.52
C VAL A 799 34.42 11.65 23.17
N LEU A 800 35.01 12.53 22.36
CA LEU A 800 35.74 13.71 22.80
C LEU A 800 34.77 14.79 23.33
N PRO A 801 35.15 15.56 24.36
CA PRO A 801 34.34 16.67 24.85
C PRO A 801 34.12 17.73 23.75
N VAL A 802 33.04 18.51 23.81
CA VAL A 802 32.82 19.66 22.91
C VAL A 802 32.49 20.90 23.74
N ALA A 803 33.33 21.92 23.63
CA ALA A 803 33.13 23.22 24.26
C ALA A 803 31.99 23.98 23.59
N ILE A 804 31.28 24.80 24.37
CA ILE A 804 30.24 25.72 23.91
C ILE A 804 30.65 27.12 24.33
N ILE A 805 30.67 28.07 23.39
CA ILE A 805 31.03 29.47 23.63
C ILE A 805 29.76 30.29 23.82
N ASN A 806 29.57 30.83 25.02
CA ASN A 806 28.46 31.74 25.34
C ASN A 806 29.00 33.17 25.52
N GLY A 807 28.14 34.18 25.36
CA GLY A 807 28.50 35.60 25.55
C GLY A 807 28.98 36.33 24.30
N VAL A 808 28.89 35.69 23.12
CA VAL A 808 29.10 36.38 21.84
C VAL A 808 28.02 37.43 21.58
N PRO A 809 28.34 38.56 20.93
CA PRO A 809 27.37 39.61 20.66
C PRO A 809 26.13 39.11 19.89
N SER A 810 24.95 39.43 20.40
CA SER A 810 23.67 39.07 19.78
C SER A 810 23.56 39.66 18.37
N GLY A 811 23.23 38.85 17.38
CA GLY A 811 23.16 39.26 15.97
C GLY A 811 24.50 39.21 15.22
N GLY A 812 25.56 38.71 15.86
CA GLY A 812 26.88 38.50 15.23
C GLY A 812 27.60 39.79 14.83
N ARG A 813 27.11 40.94 15.27
CA ARG A 813 27.64 42.26 14.93
C ARG A 813 27.52 43.19 16.13
N THR A 814 28.51 44.05 16.37
CA THR A 814 28.51 44.97 17.50
C THR A 814 29.37 46.20 17.22
N LYS A 815 29.08 47.31 17.91
CA LYS A 815 29.97 48.48 17.99
C LYS A 815 30.94 48.44 19.17
N ARG A 816 30.79 47.46 20.06
CA ARG A 816 31.65 47.25 21.22
C ARG A 816 32.98 46.64 20.80
N THR A 817 34.07 47.17 21.33
CA THR A 817 35.44 46.69 21.11
C THR A 817 35.90 45.70 22.20
N ASP A 818 34.96 45.15 22.97
CA ASP A 818 35.17 44.21 24.07
C ASP A 818 34.13 43.07 24.05
N ALA A 819 34.51 41.91 24.60
CA ALA A 819 33.63 40.75 24.74
C ALA A 819 34.01 39.89 25.96
N VAL A 820 33.00 39.37 26.66
CA VAL A 820 33.19 38.44 27.79
C VAL A 820 32.51 37.12 27.42
N LEU A 821 33.30 36.06 27.28
CA LEU A 821 32.82 34.75 26.86
C LEU A 821 32.90 33.75 28.00
N THR A 822 31.89 32.92 28.14
CA THR A 822 31.86 31.82 29.10
C THR A 822 31.89 30.50 28.36
N ILE A 823 32.79 29.59 28.76
CA ILE A 823 32.91 28.28 28.15
C ILE A 823 32.08 27.27 28.92
N THR A 824 31.21 26.57 28.21
CA THR A 824 30.42 25.46 28.73
C THR A 824 30.60 24.24 27.81
N GLY A 825 29.74 23.24 27.90
CA GLY A 825 29.90 21.97 27.20
C GLY A 825 29.83 20.79 28.15
N ALA A 826 29.21 19.70 27.68
CA ALA A 826 29.09 18.46 28.42
C ALA A 826 30.48 17.81 28.55
N GLY A 827 30.82 17.34 29.76
CA GLY A 827 32.11 16.70 30.05
C GLY A 827 33.33 17.62 30.07
N VAL A 828 33.24 18.85 29.55
CA VAL A 828 34.34 19.83 29.59
C VAL A 828 34.60 20.26 31.03
N VAL A 829 35.86 20.14 31.49
CA VAL A 829 36.34 20.59 32.81
C VAL A 829 37.39 21.70 32.70
N SER A 830 38.13 21.74 31.60
CA SER A 830 39.08 22.81 31.26
C SER A 830 39.09 23.08 29.75
N TYR A 831 39.67 24.19 29.32
CA TYR A 831 39.77 24.55 27.91
C TYR A 831 41.03 25.36 27.59
N GLN A 832 41.39 25.38 26.31
CA GLN A 832 42.32 26.36 25.73
C GLN A 832 41.57 27.17 24.68
N TYR A 833 41.97 28.41 24.44
CA TYR A 833 41.38 29.23 23.38
C TYR A 833 42.42 29.98 22.57
N SER A 834 42.05 30.36 21.35
CA SER A 834 42.80 31.28 20.49
C SER A 834 41.85 32.35 19.96
N LEU A 835 42.36 33.57 19.76
CA LEU A 835 41.67 34.68 19.12
C LEU A 835 42.34 34.94 17.77
N ASP A 836 41.54 35.03 16.71
CA ASP A 836 41.95 35.39 15.34
C ASP A 836 43.12 34.56 14.79
N ASN A 837 43.09 33.24 15.07
CA ASN A 837 44.15 32.28 14.72
C ASN A 837 45.51 32.57 15.39
N GLY A 838 45.54 33.30 16.51
CA GLY A 838 46.71 33.47 17.36
C GLY A 838 47.12 32.18 18.10
N PRO A 839 48.18 32.23 18.93
CA PRO A 839 48.59 31.08 19.74
C PRO A 839 47.49 30.66 20.73
N LEU A 840 47.38 29.36 20.97
CA LEU A 840 46.51 28.81 22.02
C LEU A 840 46.96 29.29 23.40
N SER A 841 45.99 29.60 24.25
CA SER A 841 46.22 29.92 25.66
C SER A 841 46.81 28.74 26.44
N ALA A 842 47.30 29.01 27.66
CA ALA A 842 47.45 27.96 28.66
C ALA A 842 46.10 27.27 28.93
N GLU A 843 46.13 26.07 29.53
CA GLU A 843 44.93 25.35 29.94
C GLU A 843 44.22 26.13 31.07
N ILE A 844 42.94 26.43 30.88
CA ILE A 844 42.11 27.27 31.75
C ILE A 844 40.96 26.43 32.33
N PRO A 845 40.70 26.45 33.65
CA PRO A 845 39.52 25.80 34.21
C PRO A 845 38.21 26.35 33.64
N LYS A 846 37.23 25.49 33.39
CA LYS A 846 35.91 25.88 32.81
C LYS A 846 35.20 27.02 33.55
N ALA A 847 35.44 27.17 34.86
CA ALA A 847 34.83 28.22 35.67
C ALA A 847 35.34 29.64 35.34
N THR A 848 36.50 29.76 34.71
CA THR A 848 37.11 31.04 34.34
C THR A 848 36.55 31.53 33.01
N GLN A 849 36.28 32.83 32.88
CA GLN A 849 35.76 33.45 31.64
C GLN A 849 36.91 33.93 30.72
N ILE A 850 36.65 34.01 29.42
CA ILE A 850 37.51 34.70 28.46
C ILE A 850 37.11 36.17 28.44
N ILE A 851 38.05 37.07 28.71
CA ILE A 851 37.82 38.52 28.68
C ILE A 851 38.67 39.11 27.55
N LEU A 852 38.00 39.70 26.56
CA LEU A 852 38.61 40.32 25.38
C LEU A 852 38.40 41.83 25.40
N SER A 853 39.42 42.59 25.04
CA SER A 853 39.40 44.05 24.99
C SER A 853 40.23 44.56 23.82
N GLY A 854 39.89 45.73 23.28
CA GLY A 854 40.66 46.38 22.21
C GLY A 854 40.47 45.74 20.83
N LEU A 855 39.32 45.12 20.58
CA LEU A 855 38.98 44.52 19.29
C LEU A 855 38.81 45.62 18.22
N SER A 856 39.51 45.48 17.10
CA SER A 856 39.46 46.40 15.96
C SER A 856 38.20 46.24 15.12
N ASP A 857 37.90 47.20 14.25
CA ASP A 857 36.84 47.01 13.25
C ASP A 857 37.20 45.85 12.32
N GLY A 858 36.31 44.86 12.19
CA GLY A 858 36.58 43.63 11.45
C GLY A 858 35.89 42.40 12.05
N VAL A 859 36.13 41.25 11.42
CA VAL A 859 35.64 39.97 11.93
C VAL A 859 36.63 39.43 12.96
N HIS A 860 36.13 39.15 14.15
CA HIS A 860 36.88 38.47 15.20
C HIS A 860 36.35 37.05 15.41
N THR A 861 37.24 36.08 15.59
CA THR A 861 36.92 34.67 15.78
C THR A 861 37.66 34.12 16.99
N VAL A 862 36.91 33.60 17.96
CA VAL A 862 37.47 32.83 19.08
C VAL A 862 37.30 31.34 18.79
N THR A 863 38.40 30.59 18.85
CA THR A 863 38.41 29.13 18.78
C THR A 863 38.71 28.55 20.15
N VAL A 864 38.02 27.48 20.54
CA VAL A 864 38.12 26.84 21.86
C VAL A 864 38.28 25.34 21.72
N LEU A 865 39.17 24.78 22.53
CA LEU A 865 39.42 23.35 22.69
C LEU A 865 39.11 22.94 24.12
N GLY A 866 37.97 22.30 24.35
CA GLY A 866 37.59 21.73 25.64
C GLY A 866 38.32 20.42 25.93
N ARG A 867 38.60 20.17 27.21
CA ARG A 867 39.17 18.93 27.74
C ARG A 867 38.29 18.36 28.84
N ASP A 868 38.17 17.05 28.90
CA ASP A 868 37.40 16.32 29.91
C ASP A 868 38.26 15.89 31.12
N ALA A 869 37.61 15.32 32.13
CA ALA A 869 38.28 14.83 33.34
C ALA A 869 39.21 13.62 33.09
N ALA A 870 39.01 12.88 31.99
CA ALA A 870 39.84 11.77 31.58
C ALA A 870 41.08 12.20 30.77
N GLY A 871 41.22 13.51 30.50
CA GLY A 871 42.34 14.09 29.77
C GLY A 871 42.13 14.17 28.26
N ASN A 872 41.00 13.70 27.72
CA ASN A 872 40.69 13.78 26.30
C ASN A 872 40.38 15.23 25.90
N GLN A 873 40.92 15.71 24.79
CA GLN A 873 40.77 17.10 24.33
C GLN A 873 40.15 17.14 22.93
N GLN A 874 39.36 18.19 22.66
CA GLN A 874 38.92 18.51 21.30
C GLN A 874 40.13 18.58 20.35
N PRO A 875 40.03 18.00 19.14
CA PRO A 875 41.12 18.06 18.17
C PRO A 875 41.36 19.49 17.68
N GLN A 876 42.62 19.88 17.52
CA GLN A 876 42.99 21.23 17.06
C GLN A 876 42.49 21.58 15.66
N ASN A 877 42.24 20.57 14.81
CA ASN A 877 41.68 20.74 13.48
C ASN A 877 40.14 20.89 13.46
N THR A 878 39.46 20.68 14.59
CA THR A 878 38.00 20.82 14.73
C THR A 878 37.61 21.57 16.03
N PRO A 879 38.12 22.79 16.27
CA PRO A 879 37.79 23.55 17.47
C PRO A 879 36.34 24.06 17.44
N THR A 880 35.78 24.34 18.61
CA THR A 880 34.55 25.14 18.68
C THR A 880 34.90 26.58 18.34
N ALA A 881 34.29 27.17 17.32
CA ALA A 881 34.56 28.54 16.91
C ALA A 881 33.30 29.41 17.06
N ALA A 882 33.50 30.68 17.42
CA ALA A 882 32.46 31.69 17.36
C ALA A 882 33.03 33.00 16.82
N SER A 883 32.30 33.62 15.88
CA SER A 883 32.75 34.84 15.21
C SER A 883 31.70 35.95 15.29
N TRP A 884 32.16 37.19 15.37
CA TRP A 884 31.31 38.38 15.26
C TRP A 884 32.07 39.51 14.56
N THR A 885 31.35 40.45 13.99
CA THR A 885 31.92 41.65 13.36
C THR A 885 31.85 42.83 14.33
N VAL A 886 32.98 43.48 14.57
CA VAL A 886 33.06 44.77 15.25
C VAL A 886 33.05 45.88 14.19
N LYS A 887 32.20 46.89 14.38
CA LYS A 887 32.16 48.12 13.57
C LYS A 887 31.91 49.32 14.50
N SER A 888 32.97 49.98 14.90
CA SER A 888 32.94 51.10 15.85
C SER A 888 32.97 52.46 15.15
N ILE A 889 33.38 52.50 13.87
CA ILE A 889 33.52 53.73 13.09
C ILE A 889 32.24 54.00 12.29
N PRO A 890 31.61 55.20 12.42
CA PRO A 890 30.48 55.62 11.59
C PRO A 890 30.74 55.60 10.08
N PRO A 891 29.69 55.46 9.24
CA PRO A 891 29.87 55.34 7.81
C PRO A 891 30.41 56.64 7.20
N LEU A 892 31.34 56.57 6.25
CA LEU A 892 31.78 57.78 5.54
C LEU A 892 30.60 58.42 4.78
N LEU A 893 30.35 59.72 4.98
CA LEU A 893 29.32 60.48 4.28
C LEU A 893 29.87 61.84 3.85
N THR A 894 29.63 62.23 2.61
CA THR A 894 30.00 63.55 2.07
C THR A 894 28.82 64.18 1.32
N MET A 895 28.90 65.50 1.13
CA MET A 895 28.00 66.28 0.27
C MET A 895 28.85 67.14 -0.65
N ASN A 896 28.59 67.07 -1.95
CA ASN A 896 29.24 67.90 -2.95
C ASN A 896 28.83 69.36 -2.77
N PRO A 897 29.68 70.33 -3.16
CA PRO A 897 29.34 71.75 -3.12
C PRO A 897 28.02 72.04 -3.85
N VAL A 898 27.16 72.84 -3.22
CA VAL A 898 25.89 73.32 -3.79
C VAL A 898 26.09 74.70 -4.41
N ALA A 899 25.47 74.96 -5.56
CA ALA A 899 25.42 76.28 -6.20
C ALA A 899 24.66 77.28 -5.30
N THR A 900 25.38 78.28 -4.79
CA THR A 900 24.84 79.32 -3.91
C THR A 900 25.69 80.60 -4.05
N PRO A 901 25.09 81.80 -4.12
CA PRO A 901 23.65 82.06 -4.24
C PRO A 901 23.10 81.60 -5.61
N THR A 902 21.80 81.31 -5.68
CA THR A 902 21.10 80.87 -6.90
C THR A 902 19.79 81.62 -7.11
N GLY A 903 19.41 81.85 -8.36
CA GLY A 903 18.08 82.40 -8.69
C GLY A 903 17.00 81.31 -8.85
N SER A 904 17.44 80.07 -9.06
CA SER A 904 16.57 78.92 -9.30
C SER A 904 15.78 78.54 -8.05
N SER A 905 14.51 78.17 -8.24
CA SER A 905 13.67 77.57 -7.20
C SER A 905 13.93 76.07 -6.99
N SER A 906 14.83 75.49 -7.78
CA SER A 906 15.19 74.07 -7.72
C SER A 906 16.68 73.83 -7.92
N GLN A 907 17.22 72.81 -7.24
CA GLN A 907 18.61 72.41 -7.36
C GLN A 907 18.82 70.93 -7.05
N THR A 908 19.69 70.27 -7.82
CA THR A 908 20.17 68.92 -7.48
C THR A 908 21.30 69.00 -6.45
N VAL A 909 21.17 68.24 -5.36
CA VAL A 909 22.21 68.03 -4.35
C VAL A 909 22.73 66.61 -4.48
N SER A 910 24.04 66.42 -4.33
CA SER A 910 24.69 65.12 -4.48
C SER A 910 25.84 64.94 -3.49
N GLY A 911 26.36 63.74 -3.36
CA GLY A 911 27.52 63.43 -2.52
C GLY A 911 27.94 61.97 -2.62
N THR A 912 28.77 61.52 -1.68
CA THR A 912 29.17 60.11 -1.55
C THR A 912 28.80 59.53 -0.18
N VAL A 913 28.61 58.23 -0.11
CA VAL A 913 28.30 57.47 1.11
C VAL A 913 29.03 56.13 1.09
N GLU A 914 29.43 55.61 2.24
CA GLU A 914 30.02 54.27 2.38
C GLU A 914 29.13 53.20 1.75
N LEU A 915 29.76 52.24 1.04
CA LEU A 915 29.07 51.18 0.34
C LEU A 915 28.13 50.40 1.28
N GLY A 916 26.86 50.26 0.89
CA GLY A 916 25.84 49.56 1.67
C GLY A 916 25.05 50.43 2.66
N SER A 917 25.38 51.73 2.78
CA SER A 917 24.58 52.71 3.53
C SER A 917 23.74 53.57 2.57
N ILE A 918 22.51 53.94 2.98
CA ILE A 918 21.62 54.80 2.20
C ILE A 918 21.46 56.14 2.94
N PRO A 919 21.78 57.29 2.32
CA PRO A 919 21.67 58.58 2.96
C PRO A 919 20.21 59.07 2.97
N SER A 920 19.79 59.65 4.08
CA SER A 920 18.52 60.36 4.20
C SER A 920 18.78 61.86 4.18
N ILE A 921 18.01 62.59 3.36
CA ILE A 921 18.18 64.04 3.14
C ILE A 921 16.97 64.78 3.72
N SER A 922 17.23 65.91 4.38
CA SER A 922 16.22 66.81 4.91
C SER A 922 16.62 68.27 4.65
N VAL A 923 15.64 69.15 4.59
CA VAL A 923 15.81 70.61 4.49
C VAL A 923 15.07 71.29 5.63
N ASP A 924 15.55 72.45 6.06
CA ASP A 924 14.93 73.24 7.14
C ASP A 924 13.86 74.24 6.65
N SER A 925 13.52 74.21 5.36
CA SER A 925 12.48 75.03 4.73
C SER A 925 11.32 74.18 4.20
N GLY A 926 10.28 74.82 3.67
CA GLY A 926 9.13 74.14 3.04
C GLY A 926 9.41 73.50 1.66
N ALA A 927 10.67 73.42 1.25
CA ALA A 927 11.06 72.84 -0.04
C ALA A 927 10.86 71.32 -0.07
N THR A 928 10.48 70.79 -1.23
CA THR A 928 10.26 69.36 -1.46
C THR A 928 11.53 68.67 -1.95
N ILE A 929 11.79 67.46 -1.44
CA ILE A 929 12.95 66.64 -1.80
C ILE A 929 12.46 65.44 -2.63
N SER A 930 13.09 65.19 -3.78
CA SER A 930 12.82 64.00 -4.59
C SER A 930 13.46 62.74 -3.97
N THR A 931 13.03 61.56 -4.41
CA THR A 931 13.62 60.30 -3.94
C THR A 931 15.14 60.30 -4.13
N VAL A 932 15.88 60.01 -3.06
CA VAL A 932 17.34 59.91 -3.10
C VAL A 932 17.73 58.73 -3.98
N LYS A 933 18.50 59.01 -5.04
CA LYS A 933 19.07 58.01 -5.93
C LYS A 933 20.48 57.68 -5.46
N THR A 934 20.77 56.39 -5.29
CA THR A 934 22.12 55.89 -4.95
C THR A 934 22.65 55.02 -6.08
N ILE A 935 23.89 55.29 -6.52
CA ILE A 935 24.60 54.50 -7.54
C ILE A 935 25.81 53.84 -6.85
N PRO A 936 25.86 52.50 -6.77
CA PRO A 936 27.00 51.79 -6.17
C PRO A 936 28.28 52.01 -6.98
N GLY A 937 29.40 52.33 -6.32
CA GLY A 937 30.74 52.40 -6.89
C GLY A 937 31.73 51.46 -6.18
N ILE A 938 32.98 51.45 -6.61
CA ILE A 938 34.05 50.64 -6.00
C ILE A 938 34.48 51.32 -4.69
N GLY A 939 34.06 50.76 -3.55
CA GLY A 939 34.42 51.23 -2.20
C GLY A 939 33.52 52.33 -1.61
N ILE A 940 32.87 53.14 -2.45
CA ILE A 940 31.92 54.20 -2.06
C ILE A 940 30.74 54.24 -3.05
N SER A 941 29.54 54.60 -2.58
CA SER A 941 28.37 54.88 -3.43
C SER A 941 28.21 56.39 -3.64
N THR A 942 27.72 56.81 -4.80
CA THR A 942 27.31 58.20 -5.02
C THR A 942 25.81 58.34 -4.79
N TRP A 943 25.37 59.49 -4.28
CA TRP A 943 23.96 59.78 -4.06
C TRP A 943 23.57 61.13 -4.66
N SER A 944 22.32 61.27 -5.10
CA SER A 944 21.75 62.55 -5.52
C SER A 944 20.25 62.64 -5.28
N CYS A 945 19.75 63.86 -5.08
CA CYS A 945 18.32 64.19 -5.01
C CYS A 945 18.09 65.61 -5.53
N ASP A 946 16.87 65.88 -5.96
CA ASP A 946 16.44 67.22 -6.40
C ASP A 946 15.65 67.88 -5.28
N ILE A 947 16.02 69.12 -4.96
CA ILE A 947 15.28 70.00 -4.05
C ILE A 947 14.51 70.99 -4.91
N THR A 948 13.20 71.08 -4.73
CA THR A 948 12.31 71.99 -5.48
C THR A 948 11.47 72.84 -4.53
N GLY A 949 11.09 74.05 -4.97
CA GLY A 949 10.31 74.98 -4.15
C GLY A 949 11.14 75.75 -3.11
N LEU A 950 12.43 75.99 -3.38
CA LEU A 950 13.29 76.82 -2.53
C LEU A 950 12.68 78.24 -2.38
N SER A 951 12.47 78.70 -1.15
CA SER A 951 12.05 80.08 -0.86
C SER A 951 13.23 81.04 -0.94
N ALA A 952 12.97 82.35 -1.11
CA ALA A 952 14.02 83.36 -1.00
C ALA A 952 14.70 83.31 0.37
N GLY A 953 16.02 83.45 0.41
CA GLY A 953 16.84 83.33 1.62
C GLY A 953 17.60 82.00 1.75
N PRO A 954 18.27 81.76 2.88
CA PRO A 954 19.05 80.54 3.11
C PRO A 954 18.15 79.33 3.41
N THR A 955 18.53 78.17 2.88
CA THR A 955 17.97 76.85 3.19
C THR A 955 19.13 75.90 3.54
N VAL A 956 19.10 75.27 4.70
CA VAL A 956 20.08 74.27 5.14
C VAL A 956 19.62 72.88 4.72
N VAL A 957 20.47 72.21 3.95
CA VAL A 957 20.32 70.80 3.56
C VAL A 957 21.13 69.94 4.54
N THR A 958 20.49 68.96 5.17
CA THR A 958 21.14 67.99 6.07
C THR A 958 21.04 66.59 5.48
N ALA A 959 22.19 65.95 5.28
CA ALA A 959 22.31 64.54 4.91
C ALA A 959 22.77 63.72 6.11
N ILE A 960 22.12 62.58 6.35
CA ILE A 960 22.52 61.60 7.39
C ILE A 960 22.66 60.20 6.80
N ALA A 961 23.53 59.36 7.37
CA ALA A 961 23.67 57.95 6.99
C ALA A 961 23.95 57.09 8.22
N LEU A 962 23.42 55.86 8.22
CA LEU A 962 23.61 54.84 9.26
C LEU A 962 24.31 53.61 8.67
N ASP A 963 25.23 53.00 9.42
CA ASP A 963 25.77 51.69 9.09
C ASP A 963 24.93 50.53 9.68
N PHE A 964 25.37 49.30 9.49
CA PHE A 964 24.65 48.10 9.92
C PHE A 964 24.63 47.84 11.43
N VAL A 965 25.39 48.60 12.24
CA VAL A 965 25.31 48.61 13.71
C VAL A 965 24.83 49.97 14.24
N PHE A 966 24.22 50.77 13.36
CA PHE A 966 23.58 52.05 13.65
C PHE A 966 24.55 53.15 14.13
N ASN A 967 25.80 53.14 13.67
CA ASN A 967 26.65 54.32 13.80
C ASN A 967 26.17 55.40 12.81
N LEU A 968 26.06 56.65 13.28
CA LEU A 968 25.45 57.76 12.53
C LEU A 968 26.50 58.76 12.03
N SER A 969 26.40 59.15 10.75
CA SER A 969 27.13 60.27 10.16
C SER A 969 26.19 61.37 9.69
N THR A 970 26.64 62.62 9.74
CA THR A 970 25.84 63.80 9.36
C THR A 970 26.69 64.83 8.62
N VAL A 971 26.18 65.36 7.51
CA VAL A 971 26.80 66.44 6.72
C VAL A 971 25.74 67.50 6.38
N LYS A 972 26.12 68.78 6.37
CA LYS A 972 25.24 69.91 6.06
C LYS A 972 25.78 70.80 4.93
N GLY A 973 24.88 71.38 4.13
CA GLY A 973 25.18 72.42 3.14
C GLY A 973 24.10 73.50 3.15
N THR A 974 24.39 74.69 2.61
CA THR A 974 23.43 75.82 2.59
C THR A 974 23.23 76.34 1.18
N ILE A 975 21.98 76.42 0.74
CA ILE A 975 21.57 77.02 -0.54
C ILE A 975 20.87 78.35 -0.24
N THR A 976 21.37 79.46 -0.79
CA THR A 976 20.75 80.78 -0.63
C THR A 976 20.08 81.17 -1.94
N ARG A 977 18.75 81.23 -1.97
CA ARG A 977 18.01 81.70 -3.15
C ARG A 977 17.84 83.22 -3.11
N ILE A 978 18.20 83.90 -4.19
CA ILE A 978 18.02 85.35 -4.37
C ILE A 978 17.00 85.58 -5.48
N LEU A 979 16.05 86.50 -5.26
CA LEU A 979 15.13 86.95 -6.30
C LEU A 979 15.69 88.21 -6.97
N PRO A 980 15.52 88.39 -8.28
CA PRO A 980 15.91 89.61 -8.97
C PRO A 980 15.25 90.83 -8.33
N ASP A 981 16.04 91.81 -7.94
CA ASP A 981 15.59 93.03 -7.29
C ASP A 981 15.79 94.26 -8.17
N GLY A 982 16.44 94.12 -9.32
CA GLY A 982 16.81 95.20 -10.22
C GLY A 982 18.00 96.03 -9.73
N ASN A 983 18.69 95.61 -8.67
CA ASN A 983 19.84 96.31 -8.11
C ASN A 983 21.15 95.66 -8.53
N PHE A 984 21.68 96.12 -9.66
CA PHE A 984 22.93 95.58 -10.21
C PHE A 984 24.15 95.87 -9.33
N LYS A 985 24.06 96.90 -8.48
CA LYS A 985 25.18 97.33 -7.63
C LYS A 985 25.15 96.66 -6.24
N GLY A 986 24.08 95.94 -5.89
CA GLY A 986 23.93 95.28 -4.59
C GLY A 986 23.89 96.25 -3.39
N THR A 987 23.54 97.53 -3.61
CA THR A 987 23.53 98.59 -2.60
C THR A 987 22.28 98.59 -1.70
N GLY A 988 21.33 97.70 -1.95
CA GLY A 988 19.98 97.71 -1.37
C GLY A 988 19.02 98.75 -1.96
N VAL A 989 19.48 99.65 -2.83
CA VAL A 989 18.67 100.69 -3.48
C VAL A 989 18.73 100.55 -5.00
N VAL A 990 17.57 100.57 -5.67
CA VAL A 990 17.46 100.58 -7.13
C VAL A 990 17.39 102.04 -7.61
N ASP A 991 18.36 102.48 -8.41
CA ASP A 991 18.40 103.84 -8.96
C ASP A 991 18.66 103.87 -10.47
N ILE A 992 18.68 105.06 -11.05
CA ILE A 992 18.80 105.26 -12.51
C ILE A 992 20.04 104.61 -13.12
N SER A 993 21.11 104.42 -12.34
CA SER A 993 22.32 103.77 -12.85
C SER A 993 22.18 102.24 -12.94
N ASP A 994 21.29 101.62 -12.19
CA ASP A 994 20.92 100.21 -12.37
C ASP A 994 20.13 100.01 -13.66
N ALA A 995 19.16 100.89 -13.92
CA ALA A 995 18.43 100.93 -15.19
C ALA A 995 19.36 101.18 -16.39
N LEU A 996 20.33 102.08 -16.23
CA LEU A 996 21.32 102.37 -17.27
C LEU A 996 22.22 101.16 -17.55
N LYS A 997 22.62 100.42 -16.50
CA LYS A 997 23.43 99.20 -16.66
C LYS A 997 22.63 98.09 -17.36
N ALA A 998 21.37 97.87 -16.96
CA ALA A 998 20.47 96.95 -17.64
C ALA A 998 20.27 97.33 -19.11
N LEU A 999 20.11 98.61 -19.43
CA LEU A 999 19.96 99.08 -20.80
C LEU A 999 21.23 98.87 -21.63
N ARG A 1000 22.41 99.16 -21.06
CA ARG A 1000 23.71 98.92 -21.73
C ARG A 1000 23.91 97.43 -22.03
N ILE A 1001 23.50 96.55 -21.13
CA ILE A 1001 23.50 95.10 -21.37
C ILE A 1001 22.49 94.73 -22.46
N ALA A 1002 21.27 95.23 -22.38
CA ALA A 1002 20.20 94.95 -23.34
C ALA A 1002 20.53 95.38 -24.78
N VAL A 1003 21.28 96.47 -24.96
CA VAL A 1003 21.73 96.95 -26.28
C VAL A 1003 23.12 96.41 -26.68
N GLY A 1004 23.71 95.52 -25.88
CA GLY A 1004 25.00 94.86 -26.19
C GLY A 1004 26.24 95.74 -25.98
N LEU A 1005 26.12 96.86 -25.29
CA LEU A 1005 27.26 97.72 -24.91
C LEU A 1005 28.05 97.18 -23.72
N GLU A 1006 27.48 96.24 -22.97
CA GLU A 1006 28.11 95.57 -21.83
C GLU A 1006 27.66 94.10 -21.78
N GLN A 1007 28.53 93.19 -21.33
CA GLN A 1007 28.18 91.77 -21.16
C GLN A 1007 27.77 91.52 -19.71
N PRO A 1008 26.68 90.78 -19.45
CA PRO A 1008 26.20 90.57 -18.09
C PRO A 1008 27.13 89.63 -17.30
N THR A 1009 27.46 89.99 -16.06
CA THR A 1009 28.08 89.08 -15.09
C THR A 1009 27.04 88.16 -14.44
N VAL A 1010 27.47 87.11 -13.74
CA VAL A 1010 26.55 86.21 -13.00
C VAL A 1010 25.76 86.98 -11.93
N ALA A 1011 26.36 87.97 -11.29
CA ALA A 1011 25.67 88.83 -10.33
C ALA A 1011 24.64 89.73 -11.03
N ASP A 1012 24.98 90.27 -12.21
CA ASP A 1012 24.04 91.05 -13.02
C ASP A 1012 22.84 90.21 -13.45
N MET A 1013 23.06 88.95 -13.85
CA MET A 1013 21.97 88.01 -14.18
C MET A 1013 21.09 87.67 -12.97
N LEU A 1014 21.69 87.56 -11.79
CA LEU A 1014 20.97 87.20 -10.56
C LEU A 1014 20.04 88.32 -10.07
N HIS A 1015 20.50 89.57 -10.19
CA HIS A 1015 19.76 90.74 -9.72
C HIS A 1015 18.95 91.44 -10.81
N GLY A 1016 19.40 91.38 -12.07
CA GLY A 1016 18.97 92.26 -13.15
C GLY A 1016 17.97 91.69 -14.14
N ASP A 1017 17.79 90.37 -14.19
CA ASP A 1017 16.76 89.68 -14.99
C ASP A 1017 15.43 89.73 -14.25
N VAL A 1018 14.80 90.89 -14.27
CA VAL A 1018 13.58 91.20 -13.51
C VAL A 1018 12.29 91.00 -14.32
N ALA A 1019 12.40 90.71 -15.61
CA ALA A 1019 11.33 90.56 -16.57
C ALA A 1019 11.28 89.14 -17.15
N PRO A 1020 10.09 88.58 -17.44
CA PRO A 1020 8.78 89.14 -17.18
C PRO A 1020 8.37 89.03 -15.70
N LEU A 1021 7.41 89.87 -15.30
CA LEU A 1021 6.70 89.66 -14.04
C LEU A 1021 5.63 88.56 -14.23
N VAL A 1022 5.69 87.51 -13.42
CA VAL A 1022 4.63 86.51 -13.32
C VAL A 1022 4.00 86.67 -11.95
N ASN A 1023 2.70 86.98 -11.90
CA ASN A 1023 1.96 87.27 -10.67
C ASN A 1023 2.61 88.36 -9.79
N GLY A 1024 3.21 89.38 -10.42
CA GLY A 1024 3.86 90.49 -9.71
C GLY A 1024 5.25 90.17 -9.16
N VAL A 1025 5.78 88.97 -9.37
CA VAL A 1025 7.12 88.55 -8.95
C VAL A 1025 8.05 88.44 -10.16
N PRO A 1026 9.31 88.87 -10.06
CA PRO A 1026 10.28 88.73 -11.14
C PRO A 1026 10.56 87.27 -11.41
N THR A 1027 10.44 86.89 -12.68
CA THR A 1027 10.71 85.52 -13.13
C THR A 1027 11.87 85.56 -14.10
N GLN A 1028 13.03 85.09 -13.65
CA GLN A 1028 14.23 85.05 -14.47
C GLN A 1028 14.00 84.23 -15.73
N ASN A 1029 14.26 84.83 -16.89
CA ASN A 1029 14.21 84.16 -18.19
C ASN A 1029 15.61 83.84 -18.76
N ASN A 1030 16.64 84.11 -17.95
CA ASN A 1030 18.07 84.07 -18.25
C ASN A 1030 18.51 85.08 -19.33
N ARG A 1031 17.87 86.24 -19.42
CA ARG A 1031 18.31 87.37 -20.28
C ARG A 1031 18.06 88.69 -19.56
N ILE A 1032 18.92 89.66 -19.83
CA ILE A 1032 18.70 91.06 -19.46
C ILE A 1032 18.48 91.81 -20.77
N ASP A 1033 17.22 92.15 -21.04
CA ASP A 1033 16.79 92.84 -22.24
C ASP A 1033 16.10 94.18 -21.92
N ILE A 1034 15.50 94.80 -22.93
CA ILE A 1034 14.87 96.12 -22.77
C ILE A 1034 13.69 96.05 -21.79
N ALA A 1035 13.00 94.91 -21.67
CA ALA A 1035 11.90 94.74 -20.73
C ALA A 1035 12.41 94.83 -19.28
N ASP A 1036 13.58 94.25 -18.99
CA ASP A 1036 14.24 94.36 -17.68
C ASP A 1036 14.58 95.81 -17.34
N ALA A 1037 15.25 96.51 -18.27
CA ALA A 1037 15.61 97.91 -18.08
C ALA A 1037 14.37 98.80 -17.85
N LEU A 1038 13.27 98.55 -18.59
CA LEU A 1038 12.01 99.25 -18.40
C LEU A 1038 11.34 98.94 -17.06
N LEU A 1039 11.38 97.68 -16.61
CA LEU A 1039 10.85 97.28 -15.30
C LEU A 1039 11.63 97.91 -14.15
N ILE A 1040 12.95 98.01 -14.27
CA ILE A 1040 13.81 98.71 -13.30
C ILE A 1040 13.49 100.21 -13.31
N LEU A 1041 13.36 100.85 -14.47
CA LEU A 1041 12.91 102.25 -14.58
C LEU A 1041 11.56 102.47 -13.91
N ARG A 1042 10.59 101.58 -14.17
CA ARG A 1042 9.28 101.62 -13.53
C ARG A 1042 9.39 101.48 -12.00
N LYS A 1043 10.28 100.62 -11.51
CA LYS A 1043 10.52 100.45 -10.06
C LYS A 1043 11.07 101.72 -9.44
N ILE A 1044 12.02 102.39 -10.11
CA ILE A 1044 12.63 103.65 -9.65
C ILE A 1044 11.58 104.77 -9.52
N VAL A 1045 10.63 104.86 -10.45
CA VAL A 1045 9.55 105.85 -10.40
C VAL A 1045 8.32 105.41 -9.59
N GLY A 1046 8.39 104.27 -8.90
CA GLY A 1046 7.33 103.76 -8.02
C GLY A 1046 6.12 103.14 -8.72
N LEU A 1047 6.24 102.78 -10.00
CA LEU A 1047 5.16 102.14 -10.78
C LEU A 1047 5.04 100.62 -10.54
N VAL A 1048 6.07 100.00 -9.96
CA VAL A 1048 6.12 98.56 -9.58
C VAL A 1048 6.96 98.42 -8.30
N THR A 1049 6.70 97.40 -7.48
CA THR A 1049 7.28 97.27 -6.12
C THR A 1049 7.90 95.90 -5.82
N PHE A 1050 8.17 95.09 -6.85
CA PHE A 1050 8.64 93.72 -6.69
C PHE A 1050 10.00 93.61 -6.00
#